data_AF-A0AAN4ZMS5-F1
#
_entry.id   AF-A0AAN4ZMS5-F1
#
_cell.length_a   1.000
_cell.length_b   1.000
_cell.length_c   1.000
_cell.angle_alpha   90.00
_cell.angle_beta   90.00
_cell.angle_gamma   90.00
#
_symmetry.space_group_name_H-M   'P 1'
#
loop_
_entity.id
_entity.type
_entity.pdbx_description
1 polymer ?
#
loop_
_entity_poly.entity_id
_entity_poly.type
_entity_poly.pdbx_seq_one_letter_code
_entity_poly.pdbx_strand_id
1 'polypeptide(L)'
;MDPSKQPPSHYYLKHQYDQMNSQQQQAVVQQAASMVVAEQQRQAQAAVAAAVQQQQLQQQLVALQKQQQAQQQQQQAAAALQGTASQQQAATLQQMQQAAVVAAAVQQAAASVYGGAPVVQQQTAPSAAAAALAAVAAPQQLVRVAPVGGMQTVGTGIDVNALQEAANREYGAGNYAVAEKHCLYIHQLDPKNVAAMLLLSSIYFQLKKLDKSLHFSSLAITANPMCAEAYSNLGNVYKERGELHNALENYKHAVRLKHDFIDGYINLAAALVAIGELEPAVSSYLSALQHNPDLYCVRSDLGNLLKAMGRLEDAKVCYLRAIETQPQFAVAWSNLGCVFNAQGEVWLAIHHFEKAVQLDPNFLDAYINLGNVLKEARIFDRAVASYLRALNLAPNHAIVHGNIACVYYEQGLTDLAIDMYKRAIELQPNFPDAYCNLANAFKEKGMIHEAEAAYNRALQLCPTHADSQNNLANIKREQGKIDEAYGLYRKALDNFPDFAAAHSNLASIMQQQGKLQDAVMHYKEAIRIAPTFADAYSNMGNALKEMGDVPNALQCYARAIQINPAFPDAHSNLAGIHKDSGQIPEAIQSYTNSLKLRPDFPDAFCNLAHCLQIICDWSDYDARMIKLVGIVADQLSKNRLPSVHPHHSMLYPLTHAQRLAIAQKHAQLCIDKVSQMKHAPFEYPSRNELVGSGLRLRIGYVSSDFGNHPTSHLMQSIPGFHDREKVEVFCYALSTNDGTNFRQKLMDEAEHFVDLSTMIDNGKAAEKINEDGIHILINMNGYTKGARNEIFALRPAPIQVMWLGYPGSSGSPFMDYIITDAVTSPLRLAYAYSEKLAYMPHTFFIGDHAQMLKHLTERAILKEKSGAAPSLDTVTVVNATNLEPLLTNSKANVKSYVREAEVVHGPGKEVIRTEVVVPVVEVPTTEPVKQMIGNGQVATSVVDGVNVQNGLAQFQTHTKAATGEEVPQTLLITSRQQYGLPEDAIVYCNFNQLYKIDPPTLDMWIDIIKQVPNSVLWLLRFPYHGEANVMQYCMDRGLDPKRVMFSNVAVKEEHVRRGQLADVCLDTPLCNGHTTGMDVLWTGTPMVTMPMETLASRVASSQLLALGVGELVAKTREEYVSIAVRLGTDREHLASIRAKVWMARTTSTLFNVKQYCTDIENLFYKMWRRYEQGLEVDHITDGNAESADV
;
A
#
# COMPACT_ATOMS: atom_id res chain seq x y z
N MET A 1 -17.88 -86.86 64.28
CA MET A 1 -16.41 -86.75 64.20
C MET A 1 -16.07 -85.60 63.26
N ASP A 2 -15.06 -84.84 63.66
CA ASP A 2 -14.51 -83.59 63.13
C ASP A 2 -14.04 -83.64 61.66
N PRO A 3 -14.26 -82.58 60.85
CA PRO A 3 -13.56 -82.36 59.59
C PRO A 3 -12.67 -81.09 59.63
N SER A 4 -11.57 -81.15 60.38
CA SER A 4 -10.43 -80.25 60.23
C SER A 4 -9.38 -80.89 59.30
N LYS A 5 -9.39 -80.52 58.00
CA LYS A 5 -8.25 -80.52 57.04
C LYS A 5 -8.72 -80.39 55.57
N GLN A 6 -8.53 -79.21 54.96
CA GLN A 6 -8.24 -79.04 53.52
C GLN A 6 -7.42 -77.74 53.29
N PRO A 7 -6.54 -77.68 52.26
CA PRO A 7 -5.40 -76.75 52.21
C PRO A 7 -5.71 -75.39 51.52
N PRO A 8 -4.84 -74.36 51.68
CA PRO A 8 -5.10 -73.00 51.21
C PRO A 8 -4.68 -72.83 49.74
N SER A 9 -5.58 -73.08 48.79
CA SER A 9 -5.33 -72.85 47.35
C SER A 9 -5.84 -71.49 46.83
N HIS A 10 -6.63 -70.76 47.60
CA HIS A 10 -7.38 -69.61 47.06
C HIS A 10 -6.63 -68.27 47.06
N TYR A 11 -5.59 -68.11 47.90
CA TYR A 11 -4.80 -66.88 47.97
C TYR A 11 -3.68 -66.81 46.91
N TYR A 12 -3.15 -67.95 46.47
CA TYR A 12 -2.05 -67.98 45.50
C TYR A 12 -2.54 -67.72 44.06
N LEU A 13 -3.74 -68.19 43.72
CA LEU A 13 -4.34 -67.99 42.38
C LEU A 13 -4.80 -66.56 42.13
N LYS A 14 -5.31 -65.85 43.15
CA LYS A 14 -5.74 -64.45 43.01
C LYS A 14 -4.55 -63.51 42.82
N HIS A 15 -3.45 -63.74 43.53
CA HIS A 15 -2.23 -62.94 43.39
C HIS A 15 -1.51 -63.17 42.04
N GLN A 16 -1.57 -64.39 41.49
CA GLN A 16 -1.07 -64.66 40.13
C GLN A 16 -1.97 -64.04 39.04
N TYR A 17 -3.29 -64.05 39.24
CA TYR A 17 -4.24 -63.44 38.29
C TYR A 17 -4.09 -61.91 38.25
N ASP A 18 -3.96 -61.26 39.41
CA ASP A 18 -3.78 -59.81 39.50
C ASP A 18 -2.40 -59.36 38.96
N GLN A 19 -1.34 -60.17 39.14
CA GLN A 19 -0.03 -59.90 38.51
C GLN A 19 -0.07 -60.08 36.99
N MET A 20 -0.75 -61.10 36.47
CA MET A 20 -0.91 -61.27 35.02
C MET A 20 -1.73 -60.12 34.39
N ASN A 21 -2.77 -59.65 35.06
CA ASN A 21 -3.61 -58.56 34.56
C ASN A 21 -2.89 -57.20 34.59
N SER A 22 -2.08 -56.97 35.63
CA SER A 22 -1.17 -55.82 35.73
C SER A 22 -0.10 -55.82 34.63
N GLN A 23 0.50 -56.97 34.34
CA GLN A 23 1.48 -57.10 33.26
C GLN A 23 0.85 -56.95 31.88
N GLN A 24 -0.38 -57.45 31.66
CA GLN A 24 -1.12 -57.21 30.42
C GLN A 24 -1.51 -55.74 30.24
N GLN A 25 -1.95 -55.04 31.29
CA GLN A 25 -2.23 -53.61 31.20
C GLN A 25 -0.97 -52.78 30.94
N GLN A 26 0.17 -53.10 31.57
CA GLN A 26 1.43 -52.43 31.28
C GLN A 26 1.93 -52.70 29.85
N ALA A 27 1.76 -53.93 29.34
CA ALA A 27 2.10 -54.27 27.96
C ALA A 27 1.23 -53.50 26.96
N VAL A 28 -0.08 -53.38 27.20
CA VAL A 28 -1.02 -52.61 26.34
C VAL A 28 -0.69 -51.11 26.37
N VAL A 29 -0.35 -50.56 27.54
CA VAL A 29 0.05 -49.14 27.66
C VAL A 29 1.39 -48.88 26.96
N GLN A 30 2.36 -49.79 27.07
CA GLN A 30 3.61 -49.68 26.31
C GLN A 30 3.40 -49.82 24.81
N GLN A 31 2.49 -50.70 24.36
CA GLN A 31 2.15 -50.84 22.95
C GLN A 31 1.46 -49.58 22.42
N ALA A 32 0.51 -49.02 23.16
CA ALA A 32 -0.17 -47.77 22.81
C ALA A 32 0.81 -46.58 22.79
N ALA A 33 1.72 -46.48 23.76
CA ALA A 33 2.75 -45.45 23.78
C ALA A 33 3.72 -45.60 22.59
N SER A 34 4.11 -46.83 22.23
CA SER A 34 4.97 -47.08 21.06
C SER A 34 4.27 -46.72 19.74
N MET A 35 2.95 -46.94 19.64
CA MET A 35 2.15 -46.56 18.48
C MET A 35 1.99 -45.04 18.38
N VAL A 36 1.78 -44.34 19.49
CA VAL A 36 1.72 -42.86 19.51
C VAL A 36 3.06 -42.25 19.12
N VAL A 37 4.19 -42.81 19.59
CA VAL A 37 5.53 -42.35 19.21
C VAL A 37 5.81 -42.65 17.74
N ALA A 38 5.38 -43.80 17.22
CA ALA A 38 5.49 -44.13 15.79
C ALA A 38 4.60 -43.24 14.91
N GLU A 39 3.40 -42.88 15.38
CA GLU A 39 2.49 -41.94 14.71
C GLU A 39 3.07 -40.52 14.69
N GLN A 40 3.61 -40.05 15.83
CA GLN A 40 4.30 -38.76 15.93
C GLN A 40 5.57 -38.72 15.08
N GLN A 41 6.32 -39.82 14.99
CA GLN A 41 7.46 -39.92 14.08
C GLN A 41 7.03 -39.93 12.61
N ARG A 42 5.93 -40.60 12.25
CA ARG A 42 5.37 -40.54 10.89
C ARG A 42 4.84 -39.15 10.54
N GLN A 43 4.19 -38.47 11.48
CA GLN A 43 3.72 -37.08 11.32
C GLN A 43 4.89 -36.09 11.21
N ALA A 44 5.94 -36.26 12.02
CA ALA A 44 7.16 -35.47 11.93
C ALA A 44 7.90 -35.71 10.60
N GLN A 45 7.99 -36.98 10.14
CA GLN A 45 8.57 -37.31 8.85
C GLN A 45 7.73 -36.78 7.68
N ALA A 46 6.40 -36.80 7.78
CA ALA A 46 5.50 -36.22 6.78
C ALA A 46 5.60 -34.68 6.76
N ALA A 47 5.73 -34.03 7.92
CA ALA A 47 5.96 -32.59 8.03
C ALA A 47 7.33 -32.18 7.49
N VAL A 48 8.38 -32.96 7.77
CA VAL A 48 9.72 -32.76 7.20
C VAL A 48 9.71 -33.02 5.69
N ALA A 49 9.01 -34.04 5.20
CA ALA A 49 8.85 -34.29 3.76
C ALA A 49 8.09 -33.15 3.07
N ALA A 50 7.02 -32.63 3.68
CA ALA A 50 6.28 -31.49 3.19
C ALA A 50 7.14 -30.21 3.20
N ALA A 51 7.94 -29.99 4.25
CA ALA A 51 8.86 -28.86 4.33
C ALA A 51 10.01 -28.97 3.32
N VAL A 52 10.56 -30.17 3.09
CA VAL A 52 11.58 -30.43 2.06
C VAL A 52 10.98 -30.26 0.66
N GLN A 53 9.73 -30.70 0.44
CA GLN A 53 9.03 -30.53 -0.83
C GLN A 53 8.71 -29.05 -1.07
N GLN A 54 8.31 -28.30 -0.04
CA GLN A 54 8.12 -26.85 -0.09
C GLN A 54 9.45 -26.13 -0.36
N GLN A 55 10.55 -26.56 0.26
CA GLN A 55 11.89 -26.02 0.03
C GLN A 55 12.40 -26.34 -1.39
N GLN A 56 12.12 -27.53 -1.92
CA GLN A 56 12.43 -27.91 -3.30
C GLN A 56 11.60 -27.11 -4.31
N LEU A 57 10.30 -26.89 -4.04
CA LEU A 57 9.44 -26.00 -4.83
C LEU A 57 9.96 -24.55 -4.78
N GLN A 58 10.42 -24.09 -3.63
CA GLN A 58 10.99 -22.75 -3.48
C GLN A 58 12.33 -22.61 -4.21
N GLN A 59 13.18 -23.65 -4.18
CA GLN A 59 14.42 -23.69 -4.97
C GLN A 59 14.14 -23.77 -6.47
N GLN A 60 13.11 -24.52 -6.91
CA GLN A 60 12.66 -24.55 -8.30
C GLN A 60 12.09 -23.19 -8.75
N LEU A 61 11.34 -22.50 -7.88
CA LEU A 61 10.86 -21.14 -8.13
C LEU A 61 12.01 -20.13 -8.23
N VAL A 62 13.02 -20.21 -7.36
CA VAL A 62 14.22 -19.36 -7.45
C VAL A 62 15.04 -19.68 -8.70
N ALA A 63 15.13 -20.96 -9.10
CA ALA A 63 15.77 -21.36 -10.34
C ALA A 63 15.01 -20.84 -11.56
N LEU A 64 13.67 -20.93 -11.56
CA LEU A 64 12.79 -20.41 -12.60
C LEU A 64 12.87 -18.88 -12.69
N GLN A 65 12.94 -18.18 -11.55
CA GLN A 65 13.14 -16.73 -11.49
C GLN A 65 14.52 -16.32 -12.02
N LYS A 66 15.57 -17.07 -11.68
CA LYS A 66 16.91 -16.85 -12.26
C LYS A 66 16.93 -17.13 -13.77
N GLN A 67 16.18 -18.12 -14.23
CA GLN A 67 16.06 -18.46 -15.65
C GLN A 67 15.25 -17.39 -16.41
N GLN A 68 14.19 -16.85 -15.81
CA GLN A 68 13.43 -15.72 -16.33
C GLN A 68 14.25 -14.41 -16.31
N GLN A 69 15.04 -14.15 -15.27
CA GLN A 69 15.98 -13.02 -15.24
C GLN A 69 17.08 -13.17 -16.29
N ALA A 70 17.62 -14.38 -16.49
CA ALA A 70 18.60 -14.65 -17.53
C ALA A 70 17.98 -14.48 -18.94
N GLN A 71 16.73 -14.90 -19.14
CA GLN A 71 15.98 -14.66 -20.38
C GLN A 71 15.68 -13.16 -20.58
N GLN A 72 15.32 -12.41 -19.53
CA GLN A 72 15.14 -10.96 -19.61
C GLN A 72 16.46 -10.24 -19.89
N GLN A 73 17.57 -10.65 -19.30
CA GLN A 73 18.89 -10.10 -19.60
C GLN A 73 19.34 -10.45 -21.02
N GLN A 74 19.03 -11.65 -21.52
CA GLN A 74 19.26 -12.01 -22.94
C GLN A 74 18.35 -11.22 -23.89
N GLN A 75 17.08 -10.97 -23.53
CA GLN A 75 16.18 -10.13 -24.31
C GLN A 75 16.60 -8.65 -24.30
N GLN A 76 17.09 -8.14 -23.17
CA GLN A 76 17.66 -6.80 -23.05
C GLN A 76 19.00 -6.67 -23.78
N ALA A 77 19.84 -7.70 -23.77
CA ALA A 77 21.07 -7.75 -24.56
C ALA A 77 20.78 -7.87 -26.06
N ALA A 78 19.75 -8.63 -26.46
CA ALA A 78 19.28 -8.71 -27.83
C ALA A 78 18.65 -7.38 -28.31
N ALA A 79 17.91 -6.68 -27.44
CA ALA A 79 17.39 -5.34 -27.71
C ALA A 79 18.51 -4.28 -27.79
N ALA A 80 19.54 -4.39 -26.96
CA ALA A 80 20.73 -3.55 -27.02
C ALA A 80 21.55 -3.81 -28.30
N LEU A 81 21.66 -5.07 -28.74
CA LEU A 81 22.30 -5.44 -30.01
C LEU A 81 21.51 -4.93 -31.23
N GLN A 82 20.18 -4.97 -31.19
CA GLN A 82 19.30 -4.35 -32.20
C GLN A 82 19.40 -2.81 -32.19
N GLY A 83 19.62 -2.19 -31.01
CA GLY A 83 19.93 -0.77 -30.85
C GLY A 83 21.30 -0.36 -31.41
N THR A 84 22.33 -1.21 -31.24
CA THR A 84 23.66 -0.95 -31.82
C THR A 84 23.71 -1.17 -33.33
N ALA A 85 22.90 -2.10 -33.87
CA ALA A 85 22.77 -2.30 -35.32
C ALA A 85 22.04 -1.12 -36.00
N SER A 86 21.06 -0.52 -35.32
CA SER A 86 20.37 0.70 -35.79
C SER A 86 21.21 1.97 -35.63
N GLN A 87 22.08 2.06 -34.61
CA GLN A 87 23.09 3.13 -34.50
C GLN A 87 24.24 3.00 -35.52
N GLN A 88 24.68 1.79 -35.87
CA GLN A 88 25.65 1.59 -36.94
C GLN A 88 25.05 1.88 -38.33
N GLN A 89 23.79 1.56 -38.59
CA GLN A 89 23.09 1.99 -39.81
C GLN A 89 22.89 3.51 -39.88
N ALA A 90 22.63 4.18 -38.75
CA ALA A 90 22.53 5.64 -38.68
C ALA A 90 23.90 6.34 -38.88
N ALA A 91 24.99 5.80 -38.32
CA ALA A 91 26.34 6.32 -38.51
C ALA A 91 26.84 6.14 -39.96
N THR A 92 26.44 5.05 -40.63
CA THR A 92 26.77 4.81 -42.05
C THR A 92 25.96 5.74 -42.97
N LEU A 93 24.70 6.06 -42.63
CA LEU A 93 23.90 7.08 -43.33
C LEU A 93 24.43 8.51 -43.14
N GLN A 94 24.94 8.85 -41.96
CA GLN A 94 25.52 10.17 -41.67
C GLN A 94 26.89 10.37 -42.37
N GLN A 95 27.71 9.32 -42.47
CA GLN A 95 28.95 9.36 -43.26
C GLN A 95 28.69 9.43 -44.77
N MET A 96 27.63 8.77 -45.28
CA MET A 96 27.21 8.90 -46.69
C MET A 96 26.63 10.30 -46.99
N GLN A 97 25.96 10.95 -46.04
CA GLN A 97 25.46 12.33 -46.18
C GLN A 97 26.58 13.38 -46.10
N GLN A 98 27.62 13.18 -45.27
CA GLN A 98 28.78 14.08 -45.23
C GLN A 98 29.69 13.95 -46.48
N ALA A 99 29.79 12.75 -47.08
CA ALA A 99 30.50 12.57 -48.34
C ALA A 99 29.80 13.26 -49.54
N ALA A 100 28.47 13.39 -49.51
CA ALA A 100 27.69 14.09 -50.53
C ALA A 100 27.82 15.63 -50.45
N VAL A 101 28.05 16.19 -49.26
CA VAL A 101 28.24 17.65 -49.06
C VAL A 101 29.65 18.10 -49.50
N VAL A 102 30.67 17.25 -49.30
CA VAL A 102 32.04 17.53 -49.76
C VAL A 102 32.17 17.38 -51.28
N ALA A 103 31.43 16.47 -51.90
CA ALA A 103 31.38 16.33 -53.36
C ALA A 103 30.66 17.51 -54.06
N ALA A 104 29.67 18.13 -53.42
CA ALA A 104 28.96 19.29 -53.96
C ALA A 104 29.73 20.62 -53.81
N ALA A 105 30.61 20.73 -52.81
CA ALA A 105 31.43 21.94 -52.59
C ALA A 105 32.67 22.03 -53.51
N VAL A 106 33.11 20.92 -54.11
CA VAL A 106 34.29 20.88 -55.00
C VAL A 106 33.91 21.12 -56.48
N GLN A 107 32.62 21.15 -56.83
CA GLN A 107 32.14 21.37 -58.20
C GLN A 107 31.63 22.80 -58.50
N GLN A 108 31.66 23.75 -57.55
CA GLN A 108 31.25 25.14 -57.76
C GLN A 108 32.37 26.19 -57.70
N ALA A 109 33.64 25.79 -57.55
CA ALA A 109 34.78 26.71 -57.50
C ALA A 109 35.71 26.65 -58.73
N ALA A 110 35.17 26.37 -59.92
CA ALA A 110 35.93 26.40 -61.17
C ALA A 110 35.08 26.80 -62.39
N ALA A 111 34.60 28.05 -62.44
CA ALA A 111 34.28 28.73 -63.70
C ALA A 111 34.07 30.25 -63.50
N SER A 112 34.88 31.04 -64.22
CA SER A 112 34.66 32.45 -64.64
C SER A 112 34.48 33.49 -63.53
N VAL A 113 35.38 34.45 -63.26
CA VAL A 113 36.12 35.35 -64.18
C VAL A 113 35.23 35.79 -65.35
N TYR A 114 34.49 36.90 -65.16
CA TYR A 114 34.39 38.04 -66.09
C TYR A 114 33.22 38.96 -65.69
N GLY A 115 33.53 40.22 -65.39
CA GLY A 115 32.77 41.40 -65.86
C GLY A 115 31.55 41.89 -65.07
N GLY A 116 31.62 43.16 -64.62
CA GLY A 116 30.49 44.10 -64.72
C GLY A 116 29.93 44.67 -63.41
N ALA A 117 30.34 45.89 -63.06
CA ALA A 117 29.51 46.87 -62.34
C ALA A 117 28.55 47.58 -63.35
N PRO A 118 27.58 48.47 -63.01
CA PRO A 118 27.36 49.19 -61.72
C PRO A 118 25.86 49.49 -61.33
N VAL A 119 25.67 50.32 -60.28
CA VAL A 119 24.58 51.34 -60.02
C VAL A 119 23.36 51.02 -59.10
N VAL A 120 23.39 51.65 -57.90
CA VAL A 120 22.36 52.51 -57.19
C VAL A 120 21.02 51.85 -56.77
N GLN A 121 20.54 51.89 -55.51
CA GLN A 121 20.05 53.08 -54.78
C GLN A 121 19.76 52.81 -53.27
N GLN A 122 20.25 53.72 -52.40
CA GLN A 122 19.69 54.32 -51.17
C GLN A 122 18.54 53.62 -50.41
N GLN A 123 18.63 53.34 -49.09
CA GLN A 123 18.44 54.20 -47.87
C GLN A 123 17.35 53.49 -47.03
N THR A 124 17.36 53.34 -45.70
CA THR A 124 17.63 54.24 -44.56
C THR A 124 17.74 53.41 -43.26
N ALA A 125 18.53 53.91 -42.30
CA ALA A 125 18.46 53.61 -40.85
C ALA A 125 17.52 54.68 -40.17
N PRO A 126 17.46 54.95 -38.83
CA PRO A 126 18.23 54.42 -37.68
C PRO A 126 17.51 54.34 -36.29
N SER A 127 18.29 53.85 -35.30
CA SER A 127 18.43 54.27 -33.88
C SER A 127 17.30 54.17 -32.85
N ALA A 128 17.67 53.80 -31.61
CA ALA A 128 17.73 54.74 -30.49
C ALA A 128 18.49 54.18 -29.27
N ALA A 129 19.39 55.00 -28.73
CA ALA A 129 19.98 54.95 -27.39
C ALA A 129 19.83 56.35 -26.77
N ALA A 130 19.61 56.44 -25.46
CA ALA A 130 19.74 57.59 -24.54
C ALA A 130 18.80 57.34 -23.33
N ALA A 131 18.99 57.80 -22.09
CA ALA A 131 20.01 58.55 -21.35
C ALA A 131 19.50 58.64 -19.88
N ALA A 132 20.37 58.98 -18.91
CA ALA A 132 20.15 60.12 -17.99
C ALA A 132 21.21 60.21 -16.87
N LEU A 133 21.58 61.47 -16.59
CA LEU A 133 22.63 62.03 -15.72
C LEU A 133 22.08 62.54 -14.37
N ALA A 134 23.01 62.92 -13.47
CA ALA A 134 23.00 64.00 -12.44
C ALA A 134 23.31 63.48 -11.01
N ALA A 135 24.00 64.15 -10.07
CA ALA A 135 24.50 65.51 -9.87
C ALA A 135 25.66 65.51 -8.82
N VAL A 136 26.75 66.29 -8.96
CA VAL A 136 27.08 67.60 -8.33
C VAL A 136 27.50 67.58 -6.84
N ALA A 137 28.76 68.00 -6.55
CA ALA A 137 29.11 69.21 -5.75
C ALA A 137 30.55 69.15 -5.17
N ALA A 138 31.33 70.20 -5.43
CA ALA A 138 32.57 70.58 -4.74
C ALA A 138 32.25 71.33 -3.40
N PRO A 139 33.20 71.78 -2.53
CA PRO A 139 34.17 72.84 -2.89
C PRO A 139 35.51 72.91 -2.07
N GLN A 140 36.34 73.93 -2.41
CA GLN A 140 37.35 74.67 -1.59
C GLN A 140 38.69 74.00 -1.22
N GLN A 141 39.76 74.71 -0.85
CA GLN A 141 40.49 75.91 -1.33
C GLN A 141 41.84 75.90 -0.55
N LEU A 142 42.94 76.28 -1.21
CA LEU A 142 44.15 77.02 -0.76
C LEU A 142 44.69 76.87 0.70
N VAL A 143 46.01 76.70 0.87
CA VAL A 143 46.99 77.73 1.32
C VAL A 143 48.45 77.20 1.37
N ARG A 144 49.35 78.12 0.98
CA ARG A 144 50.83 78.25 0.93
C ARG A 144 51.73 77.50 1.94
N VAL A 145 52.96 77.16 1.47
CA VAL A 145 54.26 77.50 2.12
C VAL A 145 55.36 77.68 1.04
N ALA A 146 56.27 78.64 1.24
CA ALA A 146 57.55 78.87 0.55
C ALA A 146 58.68 78.99 1.62
N PRO A 147 59.96 79.28 1.31
CA PRO A 147 60.95 78.61 0.45
C PRO A 147 62.24 78.26 1.24
N VAL A 148 63.13 77.40 0.70
CA VAL A 148 64.57 77.34 1.04
C VAL A 148 65.29 76.94 -0.26
N GLY A 149 66.08 77.81 -0.92
CA GLY A 149 67.53 77.97 -0.71
C GLY A 149 68.29 76.70 -1.16
N GLY A 150 69.23 76.64 -2.09
CA GLY A 150 70.03 77.60 -2.85
C GLY A 150 71.19 76.77 -3.45
N MET A 151 71.56 77.06 -4.70
CA MET A 151 72.79 76.71 -5.43
C MET A 151 73.62 75.46 -5.02
N GLN A 152 73.89 74.58 -5.99
CA GLN A 152 75.21 74.53 -6.64
C GLN A 152 75.19 73.62 -7.87
N THR A 153 75.47 74.21 -9.03
CA THR A 153 75.89 73.53 -10.24
C THR A 153 77.36 73.15 -10.11
N VAL A 154 77.67 71.85 -10.15
CA VAL A 154 78.95 71.32 -10.63
C VAL A 154 78.63 70.14 -11.53
N GLY A 155 78.96 70.26 -12.81
CA GLY A 155 78.80 69.19 -13.79
C GLY A 155 79.88 68.14 -13.65
N THR A 156 79.47 66.89 -13.46
CA THR A 156 80.18 65.65 -13.82
C THR A 156 79.14 64.54 -13.99
N GLY A 157 79.05 63.95 -15.19
CA GLY A 157 78.26 62.76 -15.61
C GLY A 157 77.03 62.33 -14.80
N ILE A 158 75.83 62.53 -15.34
CA ILE A 158 74.58 61.93 -14.79
C ILE A 158 74.63 60.41 -15.00
N ASP A 159 74.60 59.64 -13.91
CA ASP A 159 74.51 58.19 -13.95
C ASP A 159 73.04 57.74 -14.13
N VAL A 160 72.71 57.33 -15.35
CA VAL A 160 71.37 56.83 -15.73
C VAL A 160 70.97 55.60 -14.89
N ASN A 161 71.94 54.79 -14.41
CA ASN A 161 71.64 53.61 -13.60
C ASN A 161 71.17 54.00 -12.19
N ALA A 162 71.81 54.99 -11.56
CA ALA A 162 71.41 55.50 -10.24
C ALA A 162 69.98 56.09 -10.26
N LEU A 163 69.63 56.78 -11.36
CA LEU A 163 68.27 57.28 -11.60
C LEU A 163 67.25 56.14 -11.80
N GLN A 164 67.61 55.08 -12.51
CA GLN A 164 66.74 53.91 -12.72
C GLN A 164 66.50 53.15 -11.41
N GLU A 165 67.51 52.98 -10.57
CA GLU A 165 67.37 52.38 -9.24
C GLU A 165 66.49 53.22 -8.31
N ALA A 166 66.66 54.55 -8.34
CA ALA A 166 65.79 55.47 -7.60
C ALA A 166 64.33 55.35 -8.08
N ALA A 167 64.10 55.30 -9.39
CA ALA A 167 62.75 55.14 -9.94
C ALA A 167 62.08 53.81 -9.51
N ASN A 168 62.81 52.69 -9.57
CA ASN A 168 62.32 51.40 -9.11
C ASN A 168 62.02 51.40 -7.60
N ARG A 169 62.87 52.04 -6.78
CA ARG A 169 62.65 52.16 -5.33
C ARG A 169 61.40 52.95 -5.00
N GLU A 170 61.20 54.10 -5.65
CA GLU A 170 60.01 54.93 -5.46
C GLU A 170 58.74 54.23 -5.95
N TYR A 171 58.81 53.46 -7.04
CA TYR A 171 57.71 52.62 -7.49
C TYR A 171 57.35 51.54 -6.45
N GLY A 172 58.35 50.84 -5.91
CA GLY A 172 58.17 49.84 -4.86
C GLY A 172 57.60 50.42 -3.56
N ALA A 173 57.88 51.71 -3.28
CA ALA A 173 57.31 52.44 -2.14
C ALA A 173 55.89 53.00 -2.39
N GLY A 174 55.33 52.85 -3.61
CA GLY A 174 54.03 53.40 -4.00
C GLY A 174 54.05 54.89 -4.35
N ASN A 175 55.23 55.52 -4.42
CA ASN A 175 55.41 56.94 -4.76
C ASN A 175 55.41 57.16 -6.28
N TYR A 176 54.31 56.78 -6.93
CA TYR A 176 54.19 56.74 -8.39
C TYR A 176 54.52 58.07 -9.09
N ALA A 177 54.19 59.21 -8.48
CA ALA A 177 54.46 60.53 -9.06
C ALA A 177 55.95 60.91 -9.08
N VAL A 178 56.74 60.40 -8.13
CA VAL A 178 58.19 60.63 -8.06
C VAL A 178 58.90 59.65 -9.01
N ALA A 179 58.48 58.39 -9.00
CA ALA A 179 58.95 57.38 -9.95
C ALA A 179 58.70 57.80 -11.41
N GLU A 180 57.51 58.35 -11.72
CA GLU A 180 57.14 58.87 -13.04
C GLU A 180 58.12 59.95 -13.51
N LYS A 181 58.46 60.91 -12.63
CA LYS A 181 59.41 61.98 -12.97
C LYS A 181 60.79 61.44 -13.30
N HIS A 182 61.31 60.50 -12.50
CA HIS A 182 62.61 59.89 -12.78
C HIS A 182 62.59 59.09 -14.08
N CYS A 183 61.55 58.29 -14.34
CA CYS A 183 61.45 57.53 -15.58
C CYS A 183 61.27 58.40 -16.83
N LEU A 184 60.48 59.47 -16.75
CA LEU A 184 60.32 60.42 -17.87
C LEU A 184 61.64 61.14 -18.17
N TYR A 185 62.41 61.49 -17.13
CA TYR A 185 63.73 62.10 -17.30
C TYR A 185 64.73 61.11 -17.95
N ILE A 186 64.74 59.86 -17.51
CA ILE A 186 65.54 58.78 -18.15
C ILE A 186 65.11 58.58 -19.61
N HIS A 187 63.81 58.57 -19.89
CA HIS A 187 63.29 58.41 -21.25
C HIS A 187 63.61 59.60 -22.17
N GLN A 188 63.74 60.81 -21.62
CA GLN A 188 64.22 61.99 -22.37
C GLN A 188 65.70 61.90 -22.71
N LEU A 189 66.52 61.37 -21.80
CA LEU A 189 67.97 61.20 -21.99
C LEU A 189 68.31 60.02 -22.91
N ASP A 190 67.56 58.92 -22.80
CA ASP A 190 67.65 57.75 -23.65
C ASP A 190 66.25 57.28 -24.07
N PRO A 191 65.77 57.73 -25.24
CA PRO A 191 64.48 57.34 -25.79
C PRO A 191 64.35 55.84 -26.12
N LYS A 192 65.43 55.05 -26.07
CA LYS A 192 65.41 53.59 -26.30
C LYS A 192 65.48 52.78 -25.01
N ASN A 193 65.48 53.42 -23.84
CA ASN A 193 65.55 52.72 -22.55
C ASN A 193 64.24 51.97 -22.24
N VAL A 194 64.24 50.66 -22.51
CA VAL A 194 63.08 49.77 -22.30
C VAL A 194 62.69 49.67 -20.82
N ALA A 195 63.64 49.68 -19.90
CA ALA A 195 63.37 49.55 -18.47
C ALA A 195 62.58 50.75 -17.93
N ALA A 196 62.89 51.96 -18.38
CA ALA A 196 62.12 53.17 -18.05
C ALA A 196 60.71 53.14 -18.65
N MET A 197 60.54 52.62 -19.88
CA MET A 197 59.23 52.48 -20.53
C MET A 197 58.34 51.44 -19.84
N LEU A 198 58.90 50.29 -19.46
CA LEU A 198 58.18 49.25 -18.70
C LEU A 198 57.68 49.79 -17.37
N LEU A 199 58.54 50.52 -16.65
CA LEU A 199 58.19 51.10 -15.36
C LEU A 199 57.14 52.21 -15.52
N LEU A 200 57.24 53.05 -16.56
CA LEU A 200 56.19 54.03 -16.90
C LEU A 200 54.86 53.35 -17.22
N SER A 201 54.89 52.26 -17.99
CA SER A 201 53.70 51.47 -18.28
C SER A 201 53.04 50.96 -17.00
N SER A 202 53.82 50.34 -16.09
CA SER A 202 53.32 49.83 -14.82
C SER A 202 52.84 50.95 -13.88
N ILE A 203 53.50 52.12 -13.86
CA ILE A 203 53.05 53.31 -13.10
C ILE A 203 51.68 53.78 -13.60
N TYR A 204 51.54 53.97 -14.92
CA TYR A 204 50.28 54.44 -15.48
C TYR A 204 49.15 53.42 -15.35
N PHE A 205 49.47 52.12 -15.36
CA PHE A 205 48.51 51.06 -15.05
C PHE A 205 47.99 51.20 -13.62
N GLN A 206 48.87 51.33 -12.62
CA GLN A 206 48.48 51.53 -11.22
C GLN A 206 47.67 52.82 -11.00
N LEU A 207 47.97 53.88 -11.75
CA LEU A 207 47.21 55.13 -11.73
C LEU A 207 45.90 55.10 -12.54
N LYS A 208 45.50 53.94 -13.07
CA LYS A 208 44.33 53.74 -13.96
C LYS A 208 44.33 54.62 -15.22
N LYS A 209 45.50 55.11 -15.66
CA LYS A 209 45.67 55.88 -16.92
C LYS A 209 46.02 54.92 -18.07
N LEU A 210 45.05 54.08 -18.43
CA LEU A 210 45.26 52.93 -19.32
C LEU A 210 45.80 53.31 -20.71
N ASP A 211 45.44 54.47 -21.29
CA ASP A 211 45.95 54.91 -22.60
C ASP A 211 47.46 55.19 -22.57
N LYS A 212 47.94 55.80 -21.49
CA LYS A 212 49.37 56.06 -21.32
C LYS A 212 50.14 54.78 -21.05
N SER A 213 49.57 53.87 -20.26
CA SER A 213 50.16 52.55 -20.01
C SER A 213 50.28 51.74 -21.30
N LEU A 214 49.24 51.74 -22.12
CA LEU A 214 49.25 51.13 -23.46
C LEU A 214 50.35 51.75 -24.33
N HIS A 215 50.40 53.09 -24.41
CA HIS A 215 51.41 53.81 -25.19
C HIS A 215 52.84 53.42 -24.83
N PHE A 216 53.20 53.46 -23.55
CA PHE A 216 54.56 53.11 -23.11
C PHE A 216 54.87 51.60 -23.24
N SER A 217 53.87 50.72 -23.12
CA SER A 217 54.05 49.29 -23.41
C SER A 217 54.32 49.04 -24.90
N SER A 218 53.58 49.71 -25.79
CA SER A 218 53.80 49.62 -27.24
C SER A 218 55.17 50.21 -27.65
N LEU A 219 55.60 51.31 -27.01
CA LEU A 219 56.95 51.85 -27.22
C LEU A 219 58.03 50.87 -26.75
N ALA A 220 57.85 50.22 -25.60
CA ALA A 220 58.77 49.21 -25.09
C ALA A 220 58.89 48.00 -26.06
N ILE A 221 57.77 47.53 -26.62
CA ILE A 221 57.75 46.48 -27.65
C ILE A 221 58.45 46.96 -28.93
N THR A 222 58.22 48.20 -29.36
CA THR A 222 58.87 48.75 -30.57
C THR A 222 60.38 48.85 -30.39
N ALA A 223 60.84 49.24 -29.19
CA ALA A 223 62.25 49.35 -28.86
C ALA A 223 62.94 47.97 -28.68
N ASN A 224 62.23 46.99 -28.10
CA ASN A 224 62.71 45.62 -27.97
C ASN A 224 61.56 44.61 -28.16
N PRO A 225 61.39 44.07 -29.38
CA PRO A 225 60.34 43.09 -29.67
C PRO A 225 60.45 41.76 -28.91
N MET A 226 61.60 41.48 -28.26
CA MET A 226 61.83 40.26 -27.48
C MET A 226 61.56 40.44 -25.98
N CYS A 227 61.03 41.59 -25.55
CA CYS A 227 60.75 41.86 -24.13
C CYS A 227 59.40 41.29 -23.69
N ALA A 228 59.41 40.15 -22.98
CA ALA A 228 58.21 39.49 -22.48
C ALA A 228 57.40 40.36 -21.50
N GLU A 229 58.07 41.14 -20.65
CA GLU A 229 57.46 42.02 -19.66
C GLU A 229 56.59 43.12 -20.32
N ALA A 230 56.98 43.58 -21.51
CA ALA A 230 56.22 44.59 -22.26
C ALA A 230 54.89 44.04 -22.79
N TYR A 231 54.90 42.80 -23.30
CA TYR A 231 53.67 42.10 -23.70
C TYR A 231 52.79 41.75 -22.50
N SER A 232 53.37 41.38 -21.35
CA SER A 232 52.61 41.15 -20.11
C SER A 232 51.89 42.40 -19.63
N ASN A 233 52.59 43.53 -19.57
CA ASN A 233 51.99 44.82 -19.20
C ASN A 233 50.90 45.23 -20.18
N LEU A 234 51.11 45.02 -21.48
CA LEU A 234 50.10 45.28 -22.49
C LEU A 234 48.87 44.38 -22.32
N GLY A 235 49.08 43.10 -22.00
CA GLY A 235 48.01 42.15 -21.66
C GLY A 235 47.20 42.59 -20.44
N ASN A 236 47.86 43.09 -19.39
CA ASN A 236 47.21 43.62 -18.20
C ASN A 236 46.28 44.80 -18.54
N VAL A 237 46.75 45.72 -19.40
CA VAL A 237 45.93 46.86 -19.86
C VAL A 237 44.71 46.39 -20.64
N TYR A 238 44.85 45.43 -21.56
CA TYR A 238 43.71 44.89 -22.32
C TYR A 238 42.71 44.16 -21.44
N LYS A 239 43.19 43.40 -20.45
CA LYS A 239 42.32 42.72 -19.46
C LYS A 239 41.48 43.72 -18.67
N GLU A 240 42.07 44.81 -18.17
CA GLU A 240 41.34 45.86 -17.44
C GLU A 240 40.34 46.63 -18.31
N ARG A 241 40.56 46.68 -19.64
CA ARG A 241 39.60 47.26 -20.60
C ARG A 241 38.45 46.30 -20.96
N GLY A 242 38.49 45.05 -20.50
CA GLY A 242 37.54 44.00 -20.89
C GLY A 242 37.84 43.37 -22.26
N GLU A 243 38.98 43.71 -22.88
CA GLU A 243 39.42 43.15 -24.17
C GLU A 243 40.17 41.82 -23.95
N LEU A 244 39.46 40.82 -23.44
CA LEU A 244 40.04 39.57 -22.95
C LEU A 244 40.79 38.76 -24.01
N HIS A 245 40.35 38.81 -25.28
CA HIS A 245 41.04 38.12 -26.38
C HIS A 245 42.41 38.74 -26.69
N ASN A 246 42.48 40.08 -26.72
CA ASN A 246 43.74 40.81 -26.91
C ASN A 246 44.68 40.56 -25.71
N ALA A 247 44.15 40.48 -24.50
CA ALA A 247 44.94 40.15 -23.31
C ALA A 247 45.58 38.75 -23.43
N LEU A 248 44.79 37.73 -23.82
CA LEU A 248 45.29 36.37 -24.01
C LEU A 248 46.43 36.28 -25.03
N GLU A 249 46.27 36.90 -26.19
CA GLU A 249 47.30 36.85 -27.24
C GLU A 249 48.61 37.47 -26.76
N ASN A 250 48.54 38.57 -26.02
CA ASN A 250 49.72 39.22 -25.44
C ASN A 250 50.36 38.38 -24.32
N TYR A 251 49.59 37.76 -23.43
CA TYR A 251 50.16 36.87 -22.42
C TYR A 251 50.78 35.60 -23.03
N LYS A 252 50.12 34.99 -24.03
CA LYS A 252 50.66 33.86 -24.79
C LYS A 252 51.97 34.23 -25.47
N HIS A 253 52.06 35.43 -26.04
CA HIS A 253 53.30 35.93 -26.61
C HIS A 253 54.39 36.13 -25.55
N ALA A 254 54.04 36.70 -24.39
CA ALA A 254 54.98 36.92 -23.29
C ALA A 254 55.62 35.60 -22.81
N VAL A 255 54.82 34.56 -22.58
CA VAL A 255 55.33 33.26 -22.11
C VAL A 255 56.09 32.47 -23.19
N ARG A 256 55.81 32.71 -24.49
CA ARG A 256 56.63 32.14 -25.59
C ARG A 256 58.02 32.78 -25.68
N LEU A 257 58.11 34.08 -25.40
CA LEU A 257 59.38 34.82 -25.44
C LEU A 257 60.26 34.47 -24.22
N LYS A 258 59.64 34.25 -23.06
CA LYS A 258 60.32 33.94 -21.81
C LYS A 258 59.60 32.77 -21.11
N HIS A 259 60.19 31.58 -21.24
CA HIS A 259 59.57 30.33 -20.78
C HIS A 259 59.54 30.19 -19.25
N ASP A 260 60.37 30.93 -18.50
CA ASP A 260 60.39 30.96 -17.04
C ASP A 260 59.60 32.14 -16.45
N PHE A 261 58.72 32.77 -17.24
CA PHE A 261 57.98 33.95 -16.84
C PHE A 261 56.71 33.64 -16.03
N ILE A 262 56.90 33.40 -14.73
CA ILE A 262 55.86 33.03 -13.76
C ILE A 262 54.65 33.99 -13.81
N ASP A 263 54.86 35.31 -13.72
CA ASP A 263 53.77 36.29 -13.72
C ASP A 263 52.96 36.24 -15.03
N GLY A 264 53.61 35.92 -16.15
CA GLY A 264 52.94 35.71 -17.44
C GLY A 264 51.99 34.52 -17.41
N TYR A 265 52.41 33.40 -16.82
CA TYR A 265 51.56 32.22 -16.67
C TYR A 265 50.39 32.44 -15.70
N ILE A 266 50.61 33.15 -14.58
CA ILE A 266 49.54 33.49 -13.62
C ILE A 266 48.51 34.41 -14.29
N ASN A 267 48.94 35.46 -14.98
CA ASN A 267 48.04 36.39 -15.67
C ASN A 267 47.30 35.72 -16.83
N LEU A 268 47.97 34.82 -17.57
CA LEU A 268 47.35 33.99 -18.59
C LEU A 268 46.26 33.09 -18.01
N ALA A 269 46.56 32.38 -16.91
CA ALA A 269 45.60 31.52 -16.23
C ALA A 269 44.36 32.30 -15.77
N ALA A 270 44.55 33.45 -15.12
CA ALA A 270 43.45 34.30 -14.67
C ALA A 270 42.57 34.80 -15.83
N ALA A 271 43.17 35.16 -16.97
CA ALA A 271 42.43 35.58 -18.16
C ALA A 271 41.65 34.40 -18.81
N LEU A 272 42.24 33.21 -18.84
CA LEU A 272 41.59 31.99 -19.34
C LEU A 272 40.38 31.59 -18.48
N VAL A 273 40.50 31.69 -17.15
CA VAL A 273 39.36 31.48 -16.23
C VAL A 273 38.23 32.48 -16.53
N ALA A 274 38.55 33.76 -16.75
CA ALA A 274 37.55 34.78 -17.04
C ALA A 274 36.79 34.56 -18.36
N ILE A 275 37.39 33.85 -19.33
CA ILE A 275 36.78 33.51 -20.63
C ILE A 275 36.05 32.15 -20.57
N GLY A 276 36.29 31.35 -19.53
CA GLY A 276 35.72 30.01 -19.36
C GLY A 276 36.56 28.87 -19.96
N GLU A 277 37.80 29.13 -20.39
CA GLU A 277 38.74 28.10 -20.86
C GLU A 277 39.48 27.46 -19.67
N LEU A 278 38.81 26.51 -18.99
CA LEU A 278 39.28 25.98 -17.70
C LEU A 278 40.51 25.06 -17.80
N GLU A 279 40.58 24.15 -18.78
CA GLU A 279 41.73 23.23 -18.95
C GLU A 279 43.04 23.94 -19.34
N PRO A 280 43.02 24.91 -20.29
CA PRO A 280 44.19 25.75 -20.54
C PRO A 280 44.63 26.58 -19.33
N ALA A 281 43.69 27.02 -18.49
CA ALA A 281 44.00 27.72 -17.25
C ALA A 281 44.70 26.83 -16.22
N VAL A 282 44.24 25.58 -16.05
CA VAL A 282 44.91 24.56 -15.22
C VAL A 282 46.35 24.37 -15.69
N SER A 283 46.56 24.20 -17.00
CA SER A 283 47.89 24.01 -17.58
C SER A 283 48.80 25.22 -17.29
N SER A 284 48.26 26.43 -17.39
CA SER A 284 49.01 27.67 -17.12
C SER A 284 49.41 27.81 -15.64
N TYR A 285 48.50 27.49 -14.70
CA TYR A 285 48.83 27.45 -13.28
C TYR A 285 49.86 26.36 -12.93
N LEU A 286 49.78 25.18 -13.56
CA LEU A 286 50.77 24.12 -13.39
C LEU A 286 52.14 24.55 -13.91
N SER A 287 52.23 25.24 -15.05
CA SER A 287 53.48 25.82 -15.55
C SER A 287 54.07 26.84 -14.58
N ALA A 288 53.27 27.73 -14.00
CA ALA A 288 53.74 28.67 -12.97
C ALA A 288 54.32 27.93 -11.73
N LEU A 289 53.63 26.88 -11.27
CA LEU A 289 54.06 26.06 -10.13
C LEU A 289 55.26 25.16 -10.44
N GLN A 290 55.51 24.81 -11.70
CA GLN A 290 56.70 24.07 -12.12
C GLN A 290 57.96 24.93 -11.98
N HIS A 291 57.86 26.23 -12.27
CA HIS A 291 58.97 27.18 -12.13
C HIS A 291 59.17 27.63 -10.69
N ASN A 292 58.09 27.81 -9.92
CA ASN A 292 58.17 28.08 -8.48
C ASN A 292 57.12 27.26 -7.71
N PRO A 293 57.53 26.13 -7.10
CA PRO A 293 56.64 25.27 -6.33
C PRO A 293 56.08 25.89 -5.04
N ASP A 294 56.67 26.98 -4.54
CA ASP A 294 56.32 27.58 -3.23
C ASP A 294 55.19 28.63 -3.31
N LEU A 295 54.59 28.83 -4.50
CA LEU A 295 53.48 29.76 -4.71
C LEU A 295 52.16 29.20 -4.18
N TYR A 296 52.01 29.17 -2.85
CA TYR A 296 50.84 28.62 -2.16
C TYR A 296 49.51 29.29 -2.55
N CYS A 297 49.50 30.60 -2.83
CA CYS A 297 48.31 31.32 -3.32
C CYS A 297 47.85 30.78 -4.69
N VAL A 298 48.79 30.66 -5.64
CA VAL A 298 48.53 30.12 -6.99
C VAL A 298 48.05 28.67 -6.90
N ARG A 299 48.62 27.90 -5.97
CA ARG A 299 48.19 26.52 -5.71
C ARG A 299 46.77 26.44 -5.15
N SER A 300 46.38 27.36 -4.27
CA SER A 300 45.00 27.45 -3.78
C SER A 300 44.05 27.90 -4.89
N ASP A 301 44.45 28.81 -5.78
CA ASP A 301 43.64 29.25 -6.92
C ASP A 301 43.45 28.12 -7.94
N LEU A 302 44.49 27.32 -8.19
CA LEU A 302 44.37 26.08 -8.96
C LEU A 302 43.40 25.09 -8.29
N GLY A 303 43.46 24.94 -6.96
CA GLY A 303 42.51 24.13 -6.21
C GLY A 303 41.07 24.62 -6.36
N ASN A 304 40.85 25.93 -6.34
CA ASN A 304 39.52 26.54 -6.55
C ASN A 304 38.97 26.22 -7.94
N LEU A 305 39.81 26.33 -8.96
CA LEU A 305 39.46 25.99 -10.34
C LEU A 305 39.11 24.50 -10.49
N LEU A 306 39.94 23.61 -9.94
CA LEU A 306 39.70 22.16 -9.98
C LEU A 306 38.42 21.77 -9.24
N LYS A 307 38.12 22.42 -8.11
CA LYS A 307 36.86 22.25 -7.38
C LYS A 307 35.66 22.66 -8.24
N ALA A 308 35.75 23.81 -8.92
CA ALA A 308 34.70 24.27 -9.84
C ALA A 308 34.49 23.32 -11.03
N MET A 309 35.52 22.58 -11.44
CA MET A 309 35.45 21.53 -12.48
C MET A 309 34.95 20.16 -11.94
N GLY A 310 34.64 20.05 -10.66
CA GLY A 310 34.21 18.78 -10.02
C GLY A 310 35.36 17.81 -9.71
N ARG A 311 36.62 18.19 -9.92
CA ARG A 311 37.82 17.39 -9.65
C ARG A 311 38.25 17.52 -8.19
N LEU A 312 37.41 17.03 -7.28
CA LEU A 312 37.55 17.23 -5.83
C LEU A 312 38.86 16.67 -5.24
N GLU A 313 39.31 15.50 -5.70
CA GLU A 313 40.58 14.91 -5.23
C GLU A 313 41.81 15.73 -5.65
N ASP A 314 41.82 16.25 -6.88
CA ASP A 314 42.93 17.10 -7.35
C ASP A 314 42.93 18.45 -6.61
N ALA A 315 41.75 19.01 -6.36
CA ALA A 315 41.59 20.23 -5.56
C ALA A 315 42.11 20.03 -4.13
N LYS A 316 41.76 18.91 -3.49
CA LYS A 316 42.24 18.53 -2.16
C LYS A 316 43.76 18.48 -2.09
N VAL A 317 44.41 17.84 -3.06
CA VAL A 317 45.89 17.78 -3.14
C VAL A 317 46.48 19.19 -3.25
N CYS A 318 45.85 20.08 -4.01
CA CYS A 318 46.30 21.46 -4.15
C CYS A 318 46.20 22.24 -2.81
N TYR A 319 45.08 22.14 -2.09
CA TYR A 319 44.94 22.82 -0.80
C TYR A 319 45.88 22.25 0.28
N LEU A 320 46.04 20.92 0.34
CA LEU A 320 46.97 20.29 1.29
C LEU A 320 48.40 20.77 1.08
N ARG A 321 48.87 20.78 -0.18
CA ARG A 321 50.20 21.30 -0.50
C ARG A 321 50.33 22.81 -0.25
N ALA A 322 49.28 23.60 -0.45
CA ALA A 322 49.29 25.01 -0.09
C ALA A 322 49.43 25.22 1.43
N ILE A 323 48.78 24.37 2.23
CA ILE A 323 48.90 24.34 3.69
C ILE A 323 50.30 23.86 4.14
N GLU A 324 50.87 22.86 3.48
CA GLU A 324 52.24 22.39 3.74
C GLU A 324 53.27 23.50 3.54
N THR A 325 53.13 24.29 2.46
CA THR A 325 54.01 25.43 2.19
C THR A 325 53.77 26.59 3.16
N GLN A 326 52.51 26.94 3.45
CA GLN A 326 52.16 28.03 4.37
C GLN A 326 51.02 27.61 5.33
N PRO A 327 51.35 27.05 6.51
CA PRO A 327 50.35 26.52 7.45
C PRO A 327 49.36 27.55 8.00
N GLN A 328 49.72 28.84 8.00
CA GLN A 328 48.89 29.93 8.52
C GLN A 328 47.88 30.46 7.48
N PHE A 329 47.82 29.89 6.28
CA PHE A 329 46.96 30.39 5.22
C PHE A 329 45.50 29.94 5.38
N ALA A 330 44.72 30.71 6.15
CA ALA A 330 43.33 30.39 6.53
C ALA A 330 42.41 30.06 5.34
N VAL A 331 42.61 30.70 4.19
CA VAL A 331 41.82 30.47 2.96
C VAL A 331 41.95 29.03 2.46
N ALA A 332 43.15 28.44 2.46
CA ALA A 332 43.34 27.06 2.04
C ALA A 332 42.67 26.06 2.99
N TRP A 333 42.68 26.34 4.31
CA TRP A 333 41.95 25.54 5.31
C TRP A 333 40.43 25.60 5.09
N SER A 334 39.87 26.79 4.86
CA SER A 334 38.44 26.94 4.57
C SER A 334 38.06 26.22 3.26
N ASN A 335 38.85 26.39 2.21
CA ASN A 335 38.58 25.73 0.92
C ASN A 335 38.69 24.20 1.01
N LEU A 336 39.62 23.68 1.81
CA LEU A 336 39.71 22.25 2.11
C LEU A 336 38.50 21.76 2.90
N GLY A 337 38.00 22.56 3.86
CA GLY A 337 36.75 22.30 4.57
C GLY A 337 35.55 22.18 3.62
N CYS A 338 35.45 23.06 2.61
CA CYS A 338 34.42 22.96 1.57
C CYS A 338 34.52 21.66 0.76
N VAL A 339 35.73 21.17 0.46
CA VAL A 339 35.92 19.90 -0.26
C VAL A 339 35.45 18.72 0.58
N PHE A 340 35.85 18.66 1.85
CA PHE A 340 35.38 17.59 2.73
C PHE A 340 33.87 17.63 2.94
N ASN A 341 33.26 18.82 2.99
CA ASN A 341 31.82 18.93 3.05
C ASN A 341 31.16 18.35 1.79
N ALA A 342 31.67 18.69 0.60
CA ALA A 342 31.19 18.15 -0.67
C ALA A 342 31.37 16.61 -0.79
N GLN A 343 32.32 16.03 -0.05
CA GLN A 343 32.55 14.58 0.03
C GLN A 343 31.68 13.88 1.09
N GLY A 344 30.91 14.62 1.89
CA GLY A 344 30.12 14.06 3.01
C GLY A 344 30.93 13.79 4.28
N GLU A 345 32.19 14.21 4.33
CA GLU A 345 33.11 14.04 5.46
C GLU A 345 32.91 15.18 6.49
N VAL A 346 31.72 15.22 7.09
CA VAL A 346 31.22 16.32 7.92
C VAL A 346 32.18 16.69 9.06
N TRP A 347 32.75 15.71 9.75
CA TRP A 347 33.66 15.96 10.88
C TRP A 347 34.99 16.58 10.46
N LEU A 348 35.52 16.17 9.31
CA LEU A 348 36.74 16.77 8.75
C LEU A 348 36.48 18.19 8.25
N ALA A 349 35.31 18.43 7.65
CA ALA A 349 34.88 19.77 7.25
C ALA A 349 34.82 20.73 8.45
N ILE A 350 34.17 20.32 9.55
CA ILE A 350 34.12 21.09 10.81
C ILE A 350 35.54 21.42 11.29
N HIS A 351 36.41 20.42 11.40
CA HIS A 351 37.78 20.62 11.86
C HIS A 351 38.55 21.67 11.05
N HIS A 352 38.45 21.62 9.72
CA HIS A 352 39.17 22.54 8.85
C HIS A 352 38.58 23.95 8.84
N PHE A 353 37.25 24.10 8.95
CA PHE A 353 36.63 25.41 9.14
C PHE A 353 37.00 26.03 10.51
N GLU A 354 37.05 25.24 11.58
CA GLU A 354 37.50 25.69 12.90
C GLU A 354 38.95 26.16 12.87
N LYS A 355 39.82 25.45 12.14
CA LYS A 355 41.19 25.89 11.90
C LYS A 355 41.24 27.20 11.11
N ALA A 356 40.44 27.36 10.08
CA ALA A 356 40.39 28.60 9.30
C ALA A 356 40.01 29.81 10.17
N VAL A 357 38.96 29.71 11.01
CA VAL A 357 38.55 30.82 11.90
C VAL A 357 39.49 31.05 13.08
N GLN A 358 40.25 30.02 13.49
CA GLN A 358 41.32 30.18 14.48
C GLN A 358 42.50 30.99 13.92
N LEU A 359 42.85 30.75 12.66
CA LEU A 359 43.94 31.42 11.96
C LEU A 359 43.57 32.86 11.55
N ASP A 360 42.32 33.08 11.12
CA ASP A 360 41.77 34.40 10.83
C ASP A 360 40.40 34.59 11.53
N PRO A 361 40.38 35.25 12.71
CA PRO A 361 39.15 35.51 13.45
C PRO A 361 38.15 36.46 12.77
N ASN A 362 38.54 37.13 11.67
CA ASN A 362 37.68 38.02 10.89
C ASN A 362 37.18 37.38 9.59
N PHE A 363 37.43 36.08 9.38
CA PHE A 363 37.05 35.38 8.17
C PHE A 363 35.54 35.04 8.15
N LEU A 364 34.73 35.99 7.65
CA LEU A 364 33.27 35.89 7.60
C LEU A 364 32.77 34.59 6.94
N ASP A 365 33.27 34.27 5.74
CA ASP A 365 32.82 33.10 4.98
C ASP A 365 33.09 31.77 5.71
N ALA A 366 34.21 31.68 6.44
CA ALA A 366 34.54 30.50 7.23
C ALA A 366 33.56 30.29 8.40
N TYR A 367 33.08 31.36 9.06
CA TYR A 367 32.04 31.25 10.09
C TYR A 367 30.68 30.84 9.52
N ILE A 368 30.30 31.37 8.35
CA ILE A 368 29.04 30.99 7.67
C ILE A 368 29.08 29.52 7.27
N ASN A 369 30.18 29.08 6.64
CA ASN A 369 30.35 27.68 6.23
C ASN A 369 30.43 26.74 7.44
N LEU A 370 31.14 27.12 8.51
CA LEU A 370 31.17 26.36 9.76
C LEU A 370 29.75 26.19 10.33
N GLY A 371 28.97 27.27 10.38
CA GLY A 371 27.58 27.22 10.83
C GLY A 371 26.71 26.28 10.00
N ASN A 372 26.87 26.31 8.66
CA ASN A 372 26.11 25.44 7.75
C ASN A 372 26.40 23.95 8.00
N VAL A 373 27.67 23.57 8.10
CA VAL A 373 28.06 22.18 8.35
C VAL A 373 27.65 21.72 9.76
N LEU A 374 27.74 22.60 10.75
CA LEU A 374 27.26 22.29 12.11
C LEU A 374 25.74 22.11 12.18
N LYS A 375 24.98 22.86 11.38
CA LYS A 375 23.53 22.66 11.22
C LYS A 375 23.24 21.29 10.60
N GLU A 376 23.92 20.94 9.51
CA GLU A 376 23.77 19.62 8.85
C GLU A 376 24.11 18.46 9.82
N ALA A 377 25.11 18.65 10.68
CA ALA A 377 25.48 17.72 11.74
C ALA A 377 24.50 17.72 12.96
N ARG A 378 23.46 18.56 12.94
CA ARG A 378 22.51 18.80 14.06
C ARG A 378 23.15 19.26 15.37
N ILE A 379 24.28 19.96 15.29
CA ILE A 379 24.98 20.57 16.43
C ILE A 379 24.56 22.04 16.54
N PHE A 380 23.27 22.24 16.84
CA PHE A 380 22.60 23.52 16.68
C PHE A 380 23.21 24.66 17.52
N ASP A 381 23.61 24.40 18.76
CA ASP A 381 24.17 25.43 19.65
C ASP A 381 25.45 26.06 19.07
N ARG A 382 26.31 25.22 18.49
CA ARG A 382 27.56 25.68 17.85
C ARG A 382 27.30 26.31 16.48
N ALA A 383 26.28 25.84 15.75
CA ALA A 383 25.86 26.44 14.50
C ALA A 383 25.41 27.90 14.72
N VAL A 384 24.51 28.12 15.70
CA VAL A 384 24.04 29.47 16.08
C VAL A 384 25.20 30.33 16.56
N ALA A 385 26.11 29.80 17.39
CA ALA A 385 27.28 30.56 17.84
C ALA A 385 28.16 31.04 16.67
N SER A 386 28.37 30.18 15.67
CA SER A 386 29.15 30.50 14.47
C SER A 386 28.46 31.56 13.62
N TYR A 387 27.13 31.46 13.42
CA TYR A 387 26.36 32.47 12.71
C TYR A 387 26.28 33.81 13.44
N LEU A 388 26.13 33.81 14.78
CA LEU A 388 26.17 35.04 15.58
C LEU A 388 27.54 35.71 15.49
N ARG A 389 28.63 34.93 15.41
CA ARG A 389 29.97 35.48 15.16
C ARG A 389 30.08 36.09 13.76
N ALA A 390 29.49 35.46 12.74
CA ALA A 390 29.38 36.05 11.40
C ALA A 390 28.56 37.37 11.41
N LEU A 391 27.45 37.43 12.15
CA LEU A 391 26.66 38.67 12.30
C LEU A 391 27.38 39.77 13.08
N ASN A 392 28.26 39.43 14.02
CA ASN A 392 29.11 40.43 14.68
C ASN A 392 30.08 41.09 13.69
N LEU A 393 30.55 40.35 12.67
CA LEU A 393 31.39 40.88 11.59
C LEU A 393 30.55 41.63 10.55
N ALA A 394 29.35 41.14 10.23
CA ALA A 394 28.43 41.72 9.25
C ALA A 394 26.96 41.70 9.74
N PRO A 395 26.50 42.71 10.50
CA PRO A 395 25.18 42.68 11.16
C PRO A 395 23.98 42.64 10.21
N ASN A 396 24.15 43.18 8.99
CA ASN A 396 23.09 43.31 7.98
C ASN A 396 23.09 42.16 6.96
N HIS A 397 23.65 41.00 7.30
CA HIS A 397 23.75 39.86 6.37
C HIS A 397 22.46 39.01 6.35
N ALA A 398 21.55 39.31 5.41
CA ALA A 398 20.24 38.66 5.32
C ALA A 398 20.27 37.12 5.32
N ILE A 399 21.20 36.50 4.57
CA ILE A 399 21.35 35.04 4.47
C ILE A 399 21.68 34.41 5.84
N VAL A 400 22.48 35.08 6.68
CA VAL A 400 22.87 34.54 8.00
C VAL A 400 21.68 34.59 8.97
N HIS A 401 20.87 35.65 8.93
CA HIS A 401 19.58 35.70 9.65
C HIS A 401 18.65 34.56 9.20
N GLY A 402 18.56 34.31 7.89
CA GLY A 402 17.79 33.19 7.35
C GLY A 402 18.30 31.81 7.80
N ASN A 403 19.61 31.60 7.82
CA ASN A 403 20.21 30.34 8.27
C ASN A 403 20.01 30.09 9.77
N ILE A 404 20.11 31.13 10.61
CA ILE A 404 19.76 31.04 12.04
C ILE A 404 18.28 30.68 12.21
N ALA A 405 17.39 31.30 11.42
CA ALA A 405 15.97 30.99 11.45
C ALA A 405 15.68 29.51 11.11
N CYS A 406 16.40 28.93 10.14
CA CYS A 406 16.30 27.49 9.85
C CYS A 406 16.69 26.63 11.06
N VAL A 407 17.76 26.99 11.78
CA VAL A 407 18.16 26.26 12.99
C VAL A 407 17.09 26.34 14.07
N TYR A 408 16.53 27.52 14.33
CA TYR A 408 15.43 27.66 15.30
C TYR A 408 14.18 26.89 14.89
N TYR A 409 13.85 26.87 13.60
CA TYR A 409 12.75 26.07 13.07
C TYR A 409 12.96 24.58 13.32
N GLU A 410 14.15 24.03 13.01
CA GLU A 410 14.48 22.62 13.26
C GLU A 410 14.50 22.24 14.75
N GLN A 411 14.72 23.21 15.65
CA GLN A 411 14.63 23.03 17.10
C GLN A 411 13.19 23.12 17.65
N GLY A 412 12.20 23.45 16.80
CA GLY A 412 10.80 23.69 17.21
C GLY A 412 10.59 25.04 17.88
N LEU A 413 11.54 25.97 17.78
CA LEU A 413 11.45 27.35 18.29
C LEU A 413 10.84 28.26 17.21
N THR A 414 9.61 27.93 16.79
CA THR A 414 8.96 28.50 15.61
C THR A 414 8.79 30.03 15.68
N ASP A 415 8.53 30.59 16.86
CA ASP A 415 8.41 32.05 17.04
C ASP A 415 9.72 32.79 16.74
N LEU A 416 10.85 32.28 17.26
CA LEU A 416 12.17 32.85 17.00
C LEU A 416 12.56 32.70 15.52
N ALA A 417 12.18 31.58 14.89
CA ALA A 417 12.38 31.37 13.46
C ALA A 417 11.62 32.41 12.63
N ILE A 418 10.34 32.66 12.95
CA ILE A 418 9.51 33.66 12.26
C ILE A 418 10.15 35.06 12.34
N ASP A 419 10.60 35.47 13.53
CA ASP A 419 11.23 36.78 13.72
C ASP A 419 12.53 36.93 12.93
N MET A 420 13.37 35.90 12.91
CA MET A 420 14.63 35.90 12.16
C MET A 420 14.40 35.86 10.64
N TYR A 421 13.41 35.10 10.14
CA TYR A 421 13.02 35.13 8.73
C TYR A 421 12.50 36.51 8.32
N LYS A 422 11.65 37.15 9.14
CA LYS A 422 11.21 38.53 8.90
C LYS A 422 12.39 39.48 8.82
N ARG A 423 13.37 39.34 9.72
CA ARG A 423 14.58 40.18 9.69
C ARG A 423 15.40 39.97 8.42
N ALA A 424 15.54 38.73 7.95
CA ALA A 424 16.20 38.43 6.68
C ALA A 424 15.47 39.11 5.49
N ILE A 425 14.13 39.08 5.50
CA ILE A 425 13.29 39.71 4.46
C ILE A 425 13.35 41.25 4.52
N GLU A 426 13.38 41.85 5.72
CA GLU A 426 13.57 43.30 5.89
C GLU A 426 14.89 43.77 5.29
N LEU A 427 15.96 43.01 5.50
CA LEU A 427 17.29 43.30 4.97
C LEU A 427 17.37 43.04 3.46
N GLN A 428 16.68 42.00 2.96
CA GLN A 428 16.64 41.64 1.55
C GLN A 428 15.20 41.29 1.11
N PRO A 429 14.42 42.27 0.63
CA PRO A 429 13.02 42.06 0.24
C PRO A 429 12.81 41.11 -0.95
N ASN A 430 13.83 40.90 -1.77
CA ASN A 430 13.83 39.98 -2.92
C ASN A 430 14.53 38.65 -2.53
N PHE A 431 14.01 37.97 -1.51
CA PHE A 431 14.57 36.71 -1.00
C PHE A 431 13.51 35.59 -0.97
N PRO A 432 13.23 34.90 -2.09
CA PRO A 432 12.17 33.90 -2.21
C PRO A 432 12.25 32.77 -1.17
N ASP A 433 13.45 32.24 -0.91
CA ASP A 433 13.67 31.13 0.05
C ASP A 433 13.24 31.54 1.47
N ALA A 434 13.53 32.77 1.88
CA ALA A 434 13.12 33.28 3.18
C ALA A 434 11.59 33.40 3.31
N TYR A 435 10.89 33.79 2.25
CA TYR A 435 9.41 33.78 2.23
C TYR A 435 8.86 32.35 2.25
N CYS A 436 9.46 31.41 1.52
CA CYS A 436 9.06 29.99 1.54
C CYS A 436 9.22 29.39 2.95
N ASN A 437 10.38 29.62 3.57
CA ASN A 437 10.66 29.09 4.91
C ASN A 437 9.84 29.78 6.01
N LEU A 438 9.57 31.08 5.87
CA LEU A 438 8.60 31.78 6.72
C LEU A 438 7.20 31.19 6.59
N ALA A 439 6.78 30.83 5.37
CA ALA A 439 5.49 30.18 5.13
C ALA A 439 5.41 28.79 5.77
N ASN A 440 6.49 28.00 5.72
CA ASN A 440 6.61 26.72 6.45
C ASN A 440 6.39 26.93 7.96
N ALA A 441 7.05 27.93 8.56
CA ALA A 441 6.89 28.27 9.96
C ALA A 441 5.47 28.72 10.34
N PHE A 442 4.82 29.54 9.49
CA PHE A 442 3.42 29.89 9.70
C PHE A 442 2.48 28.68 9.60
N LYS A 443 2.73 27.76 8.66
CA LYS A 443 1.93 26.53 8.51
C LYS A 443 2.01 25.67 9.77
N GLU A 444 3.22 25.45 10.31
CA GLU A 444 3.42 24.65 11.53
C GLU A 444 2.68 25.25 12.73
N LYS A 445 2.62 26.59 12.82
CA LYS A 445 1.84 27.32 13.83
C LYS A 445 0.32 27.32 13.61
N GLY A 446 -0.15 26.76 12.48
CA GLY A 446 -1.58 26.76 12.09
C GLY A 446 -2.07 28.07 11.47
N MET A 447 -1.17 29.00 11.15
CA MET A 447 -1.47 30.29 10.51
C MET A 447 -1.53 30.13 8.98
N ILE A 448 -2.57 29.44 8.50
CA ILE A 448 -2.66 29.00 7.10
C ILE A 448 -2.76 30.16 6.10
N HIS A 449 -3.47 31.24 6.46
CA HIS A 449 -3.63 32.41 5.57
C HIS A 449 -2.31 33.15 5.37
N GLU A 450 -1.54 33.31 6.44
CA GLU A 450 -0.23 33.94 6.43
C GLU A 450 0.79 33.09 5.68
N ALA A 451 0.74 31.76 5.85
CA ALA A 451 1.55 30.83 5.08
C ALA A 451 1.26 30.95 3.57
N GLU A 452 -0.02 30.94 3.17
CA GLU A 452 -0.41 31.10 1.77
C GLU A 452 0.04 32.45 1.19
N ALA A 453 -0.10 33.55 1.94
CA ALA A 453 0.37 34.87 1.52
C ALA A 453 1.90 34.89 1.30
N ALA A 454 2.66 34.26 2.20
CA ALA A 454 4.11 34.17 2.10
C ALA A 454 4.56 33.27 0.92
N TYR A 455 3.92 32.12 0.66
CA TYR A 455 4.19 31.33 -0.54
C TYR A 455 3.89 32.09 -1.82
N ASN A 456 2.74 32.77 -1.89
CA ASN A 456 2.39 33.58 -3.05
C ASN A 456 3.40 34.70 -3.26
N ARG A 457 3.92 35.31 -2.19
CA ARG A 457 4.98 36.32 -2.29
C ARG A 457 6.28 35.73 -2.82
N ALA A 458 6.69 34.54 -2.35
CA ALA A 458 7.84 33.83 -2.90
C ALA A 458 7.66 33.57 -4.41
N LEU A 459 6.48 33.14 -4.84
CA LEU A 459 6.16 32.86 -6.24
C LEU A 459 6.01 34.12 -7.10
N GLN A 460 5.62 35.25 -6.54
CA GLN A 460 5.67 36.55 -7.24
C GLN A 460 7.10 36.99 -7.53
N LEU A 461 8.02 36.74 -6.58
CA LEU A 461 9.43 37.08 -6.74
C LEU A 461 10.15 36.08 -7.66
N CYS A 462 9.83 34.80 -7.54
CA CYS A 462 10.39 33.72 -8.36
C CYS A 462 9.28 32.73 -8.77
N PRO A 463 8.65 32.92 -9.94
CA PRO A 463 7.57 32.05 -10.41
C PRO A 463 7.95 30.57 -10.58
N THR A 464 9.25 30.28 -10.72
CA THR A 464 9.80 28.93 -10.90
C THR A 464 10.26 28.26 -9.60
N HIS A 465 9.97 28.85 -8.44
CA HIS A 465 10.39 28.32 -7.14
C HIS A 465 9.60 27.06 -6.74
N ALA A 466 10.17 25.88 -7.06
CA ALA A 466 9.49 24.59 -6.97
C ALA A 466 9.01 24.24 -5.55
N ASP A 467 9.80 24.50 -4.50
CA ASP A 467 9.42 24.24 -3.11
C ASP A 467 8.16 25.01 -2.69
N SER A 468 8.07 26.30 -3.07
CA SER A 468 6.86 27.10 -2.79
C SER A 468 5.65 26.57 -3.55
N GLN A 469 5.82 26.10 -4.79
CA GLN A 469 4.73 25.51 -5.57
C GLN A 469 4.24 24.21 -4.91
N ASN A 470 5.14 23.31 -4.53
CA ASN A 470 4.81 22.05 -3.85
C ASN A 470 4.16 22.28 -2.47
N ASN A 471 4.68 23.21 -1.67
CA ASN A 471 4.15 23.45 -0.32
C ASN A 471 2.82 24.21 -0.35
N LEU A 472 2.64 25.14 -1.30
CA LEU A 472 1.33 25.74 -1.54
C LEU A 472 0.33 24.69 -2.04
N ALA A 473 0.75 23.77 -2.92
CA ALA A 473 -0.09 22.65 -3.36
C ALA A 473 -0.54 21.77 -2.20
N ASN A 474 0.34 21.50 -1.22
CA ASN A 474 -0.03 20.77 0.00
C ASN A 474 -1.14 21.49 0.78
N ILE A 475 -1.05 22.82 0.94
CA ILE A 475 -2.11 23.61 1.58
C ILE A 475 -3.41 23.55 0.77
N LYS A 476 -3.34 23.70 -0.56
CA LYS A 476 -4.53 23.61 -1.43
C LYS A 476 -5.20 22.23 -1.34
N ARG A 477 -4.40 21.16 -1.28
CA ARG A 477 -4.88 19.79 -1.06
C ARG A 477 -5.59 19.66 0.29
N GLU A 478 -4.99 20.16 1.37
CA GLU A 478 -5.59 20.19 2.72
C GLU A 478 -6.90 21.02 2.78
N GLN A 479 -7.01 22.07 1.96
CA GLN A 479 -8.24 22.86 1.78
C GLN A 479 -9.28 22.19 0.87
N GLY A 480 -9.01 21.00 0.32
CA GLY A 480 -9.90 20.29 -0.61
C GLY A 480 -9.89 20.82 -2.06
N LYS A 481 -9.01 21.77 -2.38
CA LYS A 481 -8.86 22.36 -3.72
C LYS A 481 -7.92 21.52 -4.58
N ILE A 482 -8.36 20.30 -4.91
CA ILE A 482 -7.53 19.28 -5.56
C ILE A 482 -7.01 19.72 -6.93
N ASP A 483 -7.83 20.39 -7.74
CA ASP A 483 -7.43 20.86 -9.08
C ASP A 483 -6.31 21.93 -9.03
N GLU A 484 -6.41 22.87 -8.07
CA GLU A 484 -5.37 23.88 -7.84
C GLU A 484 -4.07 23.21 -7.36
N ALA A 485 -4.18 22.25 -6.44
CA ALA A 485 -3.03 21.49 -5.93
C ALA A 485 -2.33 20.70 -7.05
N TYR A 486 -3.10 19.99 -7.88
CA TYR A 486 -2.58 19.26 -9.04
C TYR A 486 -1.81 20.17 -9.99
N GLY A 487 -2.39 21.34 -10.33
CA GLY A 487 -1.75 22.31 -11.21
C GLY A 487 -0.43 22.86 -10.63
N LEU A 488 -0.36 23.05 -9.31
CA LEU A 488 0.84 23.51 -8.62
C LEU A 488 1.93 22.43 -8.53
N TYR A 489 1.58 21.18 -8.22
CA TYR A 489 2.56 20.07 -8.25
C TYR A 489 3.14 19.87 -9.64
N ARG A 490 2.30 19.92 -10.69
CA ARG A 490 2.77 19.81 -12.07
C ARG A 490 3.73 20.94 -12.43
N LYS A 491 3.43 22.19 -12.07
CA LYS A 491 4.35 23.31 -12.26
C LYS A 491 5.68 23.10 -11.51
N ALA A 492 5.63 22.55 -10.30
CA ALA A 492 6.84 22.24 -9.53
C ALA A 492 7.73 21.24 -10.30
N LEU A 493 7.13 20.21 -10.90
CA LEU A 493 7.83 19.20 -11.70
C LEU A 493 8.28 19.72 -13.09
N ASP A 494 7.51 20.61 -13.71
CA ASP A 494 7.91 21.26 -14.97
C ASP A 494 9.17 22.12 -14.76
N ASN A 495 9.31 22.76 -13.60
CA ASN A 495 10.47 23.58 -13.23
C ASN A 495 11.63 22.74 -12.67
N PHE A 496 11.33 21.71 -11.88
CA PHE A 496 12.31 20.84 -11.25
C PHE A 496 11.85 19.36 -11.34
N PRO A 497 12.21 18.65 -12.43
CA PRO A 497 11.75 17.28 -12.65
C PRO A 497 12.22 16.27 -11.60
N ASP A 498 13.42 16.45 -11.04
CA ASP A 498 13.97 15.56 -10.01
C ASP A 498 13.48 15.92 -8.58
N PHE A 499 12.20 16.27 -8.43
CA PHE A 499 11.59 16.58 -7.14
C PHE A 499 10.80 15.40 -6.55
N ALA A 500 11.46 14.55 -5.77
CA ALA A 500 10.86 13.34 -5.21
C ALA A 500 9.55 13.58 -4.42
N ALA A 501 9.52 14.63 -3.58
CA ALA A 501 8.34 14.95 -2.77
C ALA A 501 7.14 15.39 -3.63
N ALA A 502 7.35 16.18 -4.69
CA ALA A 502 6.29 16.59 -5.61
C ALA A 502 5.76 15.40 -6.42
N HIS A 503 6.63 14.49 -6.88
CA HIS A 503 6.22 13.23 -7.49
C HIS A 503 5.33 12.40 -6.55
N SER A 504 5.75 12.20 -5.29
CA SER A 504 4.97 11.43 -4.31
C SER A 504 3.63 12.10 -3.96
N ASN A 505 3.60 13.43 -3.83
CA ASN A 505 2.35 14.14 -3.52
C ASN A 505 1.37 14.15 -4.69
N LEU A 506 1.87 14.28 -5.92
CA LEU A 506 1.08 14.18 -7.14
C LEU A 506 0.51 12.76 -7.31
N ALA A 507 1.32 11.73 -7.06
CA ALA A 507 0.89 10.34 -7.07
C ALA A 507 -0.26 10.09 -6.08
N SER A 508 -0.19 10.68 -4.88
CA SER A 508 -1.26 10.57 -3.87
C SER A 508 -2.58 11.18 -4.37
N ILE A 509 -2.56 12.30 -5.09
CA ILE A 509 -3.76 12.87 -5.73
C ILE A 509 -4.27 11.93 -6.84
N MET A 510 -3.39 11.40 -7.67
CA MET A 510 -3.78 10.47 -8.74
C MET A 510 -4.42 9.19 -8.19
N GLN A 511 -3.89 8.68 -7.08
CA GLN A 511 -4.47 7.55 -6.35
C GLN A 511 -5.89 7.89 -5.85
N GLN A 512 -6.08 9.06 -5.24
CA GLN A 512 -7.41 9.52 -4.81
C GLN A 512 -8.41 9.66 -5.98
N GLN A 513 -7.93 10.04 -7.17
CA GLN A 513 -8.70 10.10 -8.40
C GLN A 513 -8.95 8.73 -9.06
N GLY A 514 -8.44 7.64 -8.47
CA GLY A 514 -8.55 6.28 -9.03
C GLY A 514 -7.59 5.97 -10.19
N LYS A 515 -6.67 6.89 -10.54
CA LYS A 515 -5.64 6.70 -11.57
C LYS A 515 -4.43 5.96 -11.00
N LEU A 516 -4.65 4.71 -10.60
CA LEU A 516 -3.67 3.93 -9.83
C LEU A 516 -2.38 3.66 -10.61
N GLN A 517 -2.45 3.38 -11.91
CA GLN A 517 -1.26 3.16 -12.74
C GLN A 517 -0.38 4.42 -12.81
N ASP A 518 -0.98 5.59 -13.04
CA ASP A 518 -0.25 6.86 -13.09
C ASP A 518 0.38 7.18 -11.73
N ALA A 519 -0.35 6.93 -10.63
CA ALA A 519 0.17 7.09 -9.29
C ALA A 519 1.42 6.23 -9.04
N VAL A 520 1.38 4.94 -9.42
CA VAL A 520 2.54 4.03 -9.29
C VAL A 520 3.72 4.52 -10.12
N MET A 521 3.51 5.07 -11.32
CA MET A 521 4.59 5.66 -12.12
C MET A 521 5.26 6.83 -11.41
N HIS A 522 4.48 7.77 -10.85
CA HIS A 522 5.04 8.89 -10.11
C HIS A 522 5.73 8.46 -8.81
N TYR A 523 5.22 7.46 -8.09
CA TYR A 523 5.94 6.91 -6.92
C TYR A 523 7.27 6.27 -7.33
N LYS A 524 7.33 5.56 -8.46
CA LYS A 524 8.59 4.99 -8.99
C LYS A 524 9.62 6.08 -9.29
N GLU A 525 9.20 7.21 -9.87
CA GLU A 525 10.10 8.34 -10.08
C GLU A 525 10.57 8.95 -8.75
N ALA A 526 9.68 9.13 -7.77
CA ALA A 526 10.07 9.60 -6.44
C ALA A 526 11.13 8.69 -5.79
N ILE A 527 10.97 7.37 -5.93
CA ILE A 527 11.91 6.36 -5.43
C ILE A 527 13.22 6.34 -6.25
N ARG A 528 13.17 6.54 -7.57
CA ARG A 528 14.36 6.64 -8.43
C ARG A 528 15.24 7.82 -7.99
N ILE A 529 14.61 8.95 -7.70
CA ILE A 529 15.28 10.19 -7.25
C ILE A 529 15.79 10.02 -5.81
N ALA A 530 14.95 9.48 -4.91
CA ALA A 530 15.27 9.29 -3.50
C ALA A 530 15.01 7.84 -3.05
N PRO A 531 15.99 6.92 -3.21
CA PRO A 531 15.83 5.50 -2.86
C PRO A 531 15.62 5.20 -1.36
N THR A 532 15.81 6.20 -0.50
CA THR A 532 15.58 6.12 0.95
C THR A 532 14.27 6.80 1.38
N PHE A 533 13.37 7.12 0.45
CA PHE A 533 12.11 7.77 0.75
C PHE A 533 11.04 6.76 1.21
N ALA A 534 11.03 6.44 2.51
CA ALA A 534 10.17 5.41 3.09
C ALA A 534 8.66 5.64 2.84
N ASP A 535 8.18 6.88 2.93
CA ASP A 535 6.78 7.22 2.67
C ASP A 535 6.35 6.90 1.24
N ALA A 536 7.22 7.15 0.24
CA ALA A 536 6.92 6.84 -1.16
C ALA A 536 6.77 5.32 -1.37
N TYR A 537 7.60 4.50 -0.72
CA TYR A 537 7.41 3.04 -0.72
C TYR A 537 6.09 2.63 -0.07
N SER A 538 5.77 3.15 1.12
CA SER A 538 4.50 2.83 1.80
C SER A 538 3.28 3.23 0.97
N ASN A 539 3.29 4.43 0.40
CA ASN A 539 2.18 4.93 -0.43
C ASN A 539 2.06 4.18 -1.77
N MET A 540 3.18 3.81 -2.40
CA MET A 540 3.16 2.92 -3.56
C MET A 540 2.60 1.54 -3.22
N GLY A 541 2.94 1.02 -2.04
CA GLY A 541 2.37 -0.23 -1.53
C GLY A 541 0.85 -0.18 -1.39
N ASN A 542 0.31 0.95 -0.91
CA ASN A 542 -1.14 1.16 -0.83
C ASN A 542 -1.79 1.15 -2.21
N ALA A 543 -1.23 1.90 -3.18
CA ALA A 543 -1.73 1.92 -4.55
C ALA A 543 -1.67 0.53 -5.22
N LEU A 544 -0.58 -0.21 -5.03
CA LEU A 544 -0.43 -1.58 -5.54
C LEU A 544 -1.43 -2.54 -4.89
N LYS A 545 -1.69 -2.40 -3.58
CA LYS A 545 -2.72 -3.18 -2.88
C LYS A 545 -4.11 -2.90 -3.47
N GLU A 546 -4.45 -1.63 -3.73
CA GLU A 546 -5.71 -1.25 -4.38
C GLU A 546 -5.84 -1.80 -5.80
N MET A 547 -4.73 -1.92 -6.54
CA MET A 547 -4.69 -2.57 -7.85
C MET A 547 -4.76 -4.11 -7.78
N GLY A 548 -4.69 -4.72 -6.60
CA GLY A 548 -4.63 -6.17 -6.41
C GLY A 548 -3.23 -6.79 -6.55
N ASP A 549 -2.17 -6.00 -6.74
CA ASP A 549 -0.77 -6.45 -6.80
C ASP A 549 -0.16 -6.59 -5.39
N VAL A 550 -0.70 -7.56 -4.65
CA VAL A 550 -0.31 -7.86 -3.27
C VAL A 550 1.18 -8.21 -3.13
N PRO A 551 1.80 -9.02 -4.01
CA PRO A 551 3.22 -9.37 -3.86
C PRO A 551 4.15 -8.15 -3.91
N ASN A 552 3.92 -7.21 -4.83
CA ASN A 552 4.73 -6.01 -4.90
C ASN A 552 4.39 -5.02 -3.77
N ALA A 553 3.14 -4.96 -3.32
CA ALA A 553 2.77 -4.17 -2.14
C ALA A 553 3.52 -4.63 -0.87
N LEU A 554 3.65 -5.94 -0.65
CA LEU A 554 4.42 -6.50 0.46
C LEU A 554 5.90 -6.08 0.42
N GLN A 555 6.53 -6.15 -0.76
CA GLN A 555 7.92 -5.72 -0.93
C GLN A 555 8.09 -4.23 -0.61
N CYS A 556 7.11 -3.40 -1.01
CA CYS A 556 7.14 -1.98 -0.73
C CYS A 556 7.07 -1.69 0.78
N TYR A 557 6.13 -2.31 1.50
CA TYR A 557 6.04 -2.12 2.96
C TYR A 557 7.28 -2.65 3.69
N ALA A 558 7.78 -3.83 3.30
CA ALA A 558 8.99 -4.39 3.88
C ALA A 558 10.20 -3.45 3.65
N ARG A 559 10.32 -2.86 2.46
CA ARG A 559 11.37 -1.89 2.15
C ARG A 559 11.21 -0.59 2.94
N ALA A 560 9.99 -0.08 3.08
CA ALA A 560 9.69 1.09 3.91
C ALA A 560 10.12 0.88 5.37
N ILE A 561 9.83 -0.30 5.94
CA ILE A 561 10.24 -0.69 7.30
C ILE A 561 11.76 -0.88 7.39
N GLN A 562 12.41 -1.43 6.36
CA GLN A 562 13.87 -1.58 6.35
C GLN A 562 14.58 -0.23 6.36
N ILE A 563 14.04 0.75 5.63
CA ILE A 563 14.56 2.12 5.57
C ILE A 563 14.27 2.86 6.88
N ASN A 564 13.04 2.77 7.38
CA ASN A 564 12.61 3.36 8.64
C ASN A 564 11.89 2.32 9.53
N PRO A 565 12.62 1.66 10.45
CA PRO A 565 12.03 0.67 11.35
C PRO A 565 10.96 1.25 12.29
N ALA A 566 11.02 2.55 12.59
CA ALA A 566 10.09 3.27 13.43
C ALA A 566 8.90 3.86 12.64
N PHE A 567 8.40 3.12 11.63
CA PHE A 567 7.31 3.56 10.76
C PHE A 567 5.99 2.82 11.06
N PRO A 568 5.14 3.31 11.98
CA PRO A 568 3.93 2.61 12.42
C PRO A 568 2.93 2.33 11.30
N ASP A 569 2.75 3.25 10.34
CA ASP A 569 1.81 3.10 9.23
C ASP A 569 2.22 1.95 8.30
N ALA A 570 3.51 1.80 7.99
CA ALA A 570 4.03 0.69 7.20
C ALA A 570 3.84 -0.67 7.91
N HIS A 571 4.05 -0.73 9.23
CA HIS A 571 3.75 -1.94 10.03
C HIS A 571 2.25 -2.28 9.99
N SER A 572 1.37 -1.28 10.09
CA SER A 572 -0.09 -1.45 10.04
C SER A 572 -0.56 -1.94 8.66
N ASN A 573 0.00 -1.37 7.58
CA ASN A 573 -0.34 -1.76 6.21
C ASN A 573 0.14 -3.18 5.88
N LEU A 574 1.35 -3.55 6.33
CA LEU A 574 1.87 -4.91 6.24
C LEU A 574 0.99 -5.90 7.01
N ALA A 575 0.60 -5.55 8.24
CA ALA A 575 -0.30 -6.36 9.05
C ALA A 575 -1.66 -6.58 8.35
N GLY A 576 -2.17 -5.55 7.67
CA GLY A 576 -3.39 -5.64 6.88
C GLY A 576 -3.29 -6.70 5.78
N ILE A 577 -2.17 -6.75 5.04
CA ILE A 577 -1.98 -7.81 4.02
C ILE A 577 -1.87 -9.19 4.68
N HIS A 578 -1.10 -9.34 5.76
CA HIS A 578 -0.99 -10.63 6.46
C HIS A 578 -2.37 -11.12 6.93
N LYS A 579 -3.19 -10.23 7.49
CA LYS A 579 -4.57 -10.51 7.88
C LYS A 579 -5.39 -10.99 6.68
N ASP A 580 -5.40 -10.21 5.59
CA ASP A 580 -6.16 -10.52 4.37
C ASP A 580 -5.68 -11.81 3.67
N SER A 581 -4.44 -12.24 3.94
CA SER A 581 -3.83 -13.48 3.43
C SER A 581 -3.99 -14.68 4.38
N GLY A 582 -4.64 -14.51 5.54
CA GLY A 582 -4.82 -15.56 6.54
C GLY A 582 -3.61 -15.81 7.47
N GLN A 583 -2.54 -15.03 7.34
CA GLN A 583 -1.35 -15.05 8.21
C GLN A 583 -1.63 -14.24 9.49
N ILE A 584 -2.57 -14.74 10.30
CA ILE A 584 -3.08 -14.01 11.47
C ILE A 584 -2.00 -13.75 12.55
N PRO A 585 -1.11 -14.71 12.90
CA PRO A 585 -0.04 -14.46 13.88
C PRO A 585 0.90 -13.31 13.47
N GLU A 586 1.31 -13.29 12.20
CA GLU A 586 2.16 -12.24 11.63
C GLU A 586 1.44 -10.88 11.59
N ALA A 587 0.12 -10.89 11.33
CA ALA A 587 -0.70 -9.68 11.43
C ALA A 587 -0.77 -9.14 12.86
N ILE A 588 -0.99 -10.01 13.86
CA ILE A 588 -1.02 -9.64 15.28
C ILE A 588 0.32 -9.03 15.69
N GLN A 589 1.44 -9.64 15.31
CA GLN A 589 2.77 -9.14 15.62
C GLN A 589 3.01 -7.75 15.01
N SER A 590 2.70 -7.57 13.72
CA SER A 590 2.90 -6.29 13.03
C SER A 590 1.98 -5.19 13.55
N TYR A 591 0.70 -5.46 13.84
CA TYR A 591 -0.18 -4.49 14.51
C TYR A 591 0.31 -4.13 15.92
N THR A 592 0.80 -5.12 16.67
CA THR A 592 1.38 -4.88 18.00
C THR A 592 2.62 -3.99 17.91
N ASN A 593 3.50 -4.21 16.94
CA ASN A 593 4.66 -3.34 16.71
C ASN A 593 4.24 -1.92 16.32
N SER A 594 3.24 -1.78 15.45
CA SER A 594 2.66 -0.48 15.09
C SER A 594 2.15 0.28 16.33
N LEU A 595 1.40 -0.39 17.21
CA LEU A 595 0.86 0.20 18.44
C LEU A 595 1.91 0.48 19.51
N LYS A 596 3.03 -0.27 19.53
CA LYS A 596 4.18 0.06 20.39
C LYS A 596 4.84 1.38 19.96
N LEU A 597 4.93 1.62 18.65
CA LEU A 597 5.49 2.84 18.09
C LEU A 597 4.52 4.03 18.23
N ARG A 598 3.21 3.79 18.04
CA ARG A 598 2.15 4.79 18.16
C ARG A 598 0.94 4.19 18.92
N PRO A 599 0.84 4.39 20.25
CA PRO A 599 -0.26 3.83 21.04
C PRO A 599 -1.64 4.40 20.70
N ASP A 600 -1.71 5.66 20.27
CA ASP A 600 -2.92 6.30 19.75
C ASP A 600 -3.04 6.08 18.23
N PHE A 601 -3.30 4.84 17.84
CA PHE A 601 -3.52 4.46 16.44
C PHE A 601 -4.79 3.63 16.29
N PRO A 602 -5.96 4.28 16.12
CA PRO A 602 -7.27 3.63 16.00
C PRO A 602 -7.35 2.48 14.99
N ASP A 603 -6.82 2.68 13.77
CA ASP A 603 -6.88 1.67 12.70
C ASP A 603 -6.12 0.40 13.06
N ALA A 604 -4.91 0.54 13.61
CA ALA A 604 -4.11 -0.60 14.07
C ALA A 604 -4.79 -1.31 15.25
N PHE A 605 -5.39 -0.57 16.18
CA PHE A 605 -6.08 -1.14 17.34
C PHE A 605 -7.33 -1.93 16.95
N CYS A 606 -8.22 -1.36 16.13
CA CYS A 606 -9.45 -2.03 15.71
C CYS A 606 -9.16 -3.27 14.86
N ASN A 607 -8.14 -3.22 14.00
CA ASN A 607 -7.73 -4.40 13.22
C ASN A 607 -7.06 -5.47 14.08
N LEU A 608 -6.25 -5.09 15.08
CA LEU A 608 -5.71 -6.05 16.06
C LEU A 608 -6.85 -6.72 16.84
N ALA A 609 -7.82 -5.95 17.33
CA ALA A 609 -8.98 -6.48 18.04
C ALA A 609 -9.75 -7.50 17.18
N HIS A 610 -9.85 -7.25 15.87
CA HIS A 610 -10.45 -8.21 14.94
C HIS A 610 -9.60 -9.48 14.77
N CYS A 611 -8.27 -9.37 14.65
CA CYS A 611 -7.39 -10.54 14.60
C CYS A 611 -7.49 -11.40 15.87
N LEU A 612 -7.57 -10.76 17.05
CA LEU A 612 -7.76 -11.46 18.32
C LEU A 612 -9.13 -12.14 18.40
N GLN A 613 -10.19 -11.50 17.88
CA GLN A 613 -11.50 -12.13 17.74
C GLN A 613 -11.44 -13.37 16.82
N ILE A 614 -10.70 -13.30 15.71
CA ILE A 614 -10.53 -14.40 14.76
C ILE A 614 -9.92 -15.65 15.41
N ILE A 615 -8.97 -15.46 16.33
CA ILE A 615 -8.30 -16.56 17.03
C ILE A 615 -8.89 -16.84 18.42
N CYS A 616 -10.04 -16.27 18.76
CA CYS A 616 -10.66 -16.40 20.08
C CYS A 616 -9.74 -16.04 21.26
N ASP A 617 -8.82 -15.09 21.07
CA ASP A 617 -8.04 -14.54 22.17
C ASP A 617 -8.90 -13.53 22.94
N TRP A 618 -9.37 -13.97 24.10
CA TRP A 618 -10.26 -13.20 24.97
C TRP A 618 -9.58 -12.72 26.25
N SER A 619 -8.24 -12.71 26.30
CA SER A 619 -7.46 -12.32 27.48
C SER A 619 -7.82 -10.95 28.06
N ASP A 620 -8.11 -9.96 27.22
CA ASP A 620 -8.56 -8.60 27.61
C ASP A 620 -9.88 -8.18 26.94
N TYR A 621 -10.76 -9.15 26.63
CA TYR A 621 -11.95 -8.98 25.78
C TYR A 621 -12.81 -7.76 26.17
N ASP A 622 -13.25 -7.64 27.42
CA ASP A 622 -14.15 -6.58 27.86
C ASP A 622 -13.53 -5.19 27.74
N ALA A 623 -12.29 -5.03 28.24
CA ALA A 623 -11.56 -3.77 28.15
C ALA A 623 -11.31 -3.35 26.70
N ARG A 624 -11.01 -4.33 25.84
CA ARG A 624 -10.78 -4.13 24.40
C ARG A 624 -12.07 -3.71 23.68
N MET A 625 -13.20 -4.34 23.98
CA MET A 625 -14.51 -3.96 23.42
C MET A 625 -14.93 -2.55 23.85
N ILE A 626 -14.77 -2.20 25.13
CA ILE A 626 -15.05 -0.85 25.64
C ILE A 626 -14.22 0.20 24.89
N LYS A 627 -12.91 -0.05 24.72
CA LYS A 627 -12.01 0.86 24.00
C LYS A 627 -12.39 0.98 22.52
N LEU A 628 -12.72 -0.13 21.85
CA LEU A 628 -13.16 -0.13 20.45
C LEU A 628 -14.43 0.71 20.26
N VAL A 629 -15.43 0.55 21.13
CA VAL A 629 -16.66 1.35 21.08
C VAL A 629 -16.36 2.83 21.31
N GLY A 630 -15.47 3.16 22.25
CA GLY A 630 -15.02 4.52 22.50
C GLY A 630 -14.32 5.17 21.30
N ILE A 631 -13.46 4.43 20.60
CA ILE A 631 -12.80 4.87 19.37
C ILE A 631 -13.83 5.20 18.28
N VAL A 632 -14.78 4.29 18.05
CA VAL A 632 -15.84 4.49 17.04
C VAL A 632 -16.68 5.73 17.38
N ALA A 633 -17.07 5.90 18.65
CA ALA A 633 -17.84 7.06 19.09
C ALA A 633 -17.08 8.38 18.86
N ASP A 634 -15.79 8.43 19.22
CA ASP A 634 -14.93 9.59 18.99
C ASP A 634 -14.80 9.93 17.50
N GLN A 635 -14.50 8.93 16.66
CA GLN A 635 -14.34 9.11 15.21
C GLN A 635 -15.62 9.61 14.54
N LEU A 636 -16.77 9.03 14.89
CA LEU A 636 -18.07 9.46 14.38
C LEU A 636 -18.39 10.90 14.82
N SER A 637 -18.13 11.25 16.08
CA SER A 637 -18.36 12.61 16.60
C SER A 637 -17.50 13.68 15.89
N LYS A 638 -16.29 13.30 15.45
CA LYS A 638 -15.37 14.16 14.70
C LYS A 638 -15.57 14.08 13.18
N ASN A 639 -16.66 13.45 12.72
CA ASN A 639 -16.98 13.28 11.30
C ASN A 639 -15.88 12.54 10.50
N ARG A 640 -15.11 11.66 11.15
CA ARG A 640 -14.05 10.86 10.51
C ARG A 640 -14.57 9.51 10.04
N LEU A 641 -13.89 8.90 9.06
CA LEU A 641 -14.13 7.51 8.66
C LEU A 641 -13.79 6.59 9.83
N PRO A 642 -14.72 5.74 10.32
CA PRO A 642 -14.43 4.84 11.41
C PRO A 642 -13.44 3.75 11.04
N SER A 643 -12.55 3.40 11.98
CA SER A 643 -11.57 2.33 11.81
C SER A 643 -12.19 0.92 11.78
N VAL A 644 -13.44 0.79 12.20
CA VAL A 644 -14.21 -0.45 12.12
C VAL A 644 -14.89 -0.52 10.76
N HIS A 645 -14.56 -1.56 9.99
CA HIS A 645 -15.20 -1.86 8.72
C HIS A 645 -16.69 -2.26 8.90
N PRO A 646 -17.61 -1.90 8.00
CA PRO A 646 -19.05 -2.18 8.15
C PRO A 646 -19.33 -3.67 8.39
N HIS A 647 -18.68 -4.56 7.64
CA HIS A 647 -18.83 -6.01 7.79
C HIS A 647 -18.44 -6.52 9.19
N HIS A 648 -17.45 -5.91 9.85
CA HIS A 648 -17.02 -6.35 11.18
C HIS A 648 -17.90 -5.78 12.30
N SER A 649 -18.63 -4.70 12.03
CA SER A 649 -19.44 -4.00 13.04
C SER A 649 -20.53 -4.88 13.69
N MET A 650 -20.95 -5.96 13.01
CA MET A 650 -21.91 -6.92 13.55
C MET A 650 -21.35 -7.77 14.71
N LEU A 651 -20.03 -7.88 14.82
CA LEU A 651 -19.36 -8.69 15.86
C LEU A 651 -19.11 -7.92 17.17
N TYR A 652 -19.35 -6.62 17.17
CA TYR A 652 -19.01 -5.74 18.28
C TYR A 652 -20.27 -5.20 18.95
N PRO A 653 -20.19 -4.85 20.25
CA PRO A 653 -21.32 -4.30 21.02
C PRO A 653 -21.59 -2.83 20.68
N LEU A 654 -21.79 -2.55 19.39
CA LEU A 654 -22.17 -1.26 18.84
C LEU A 654 -23.69 -1.11 18.84
N THR A 655 -24.19 0.12 18.90
CA THR A 655 -25.62 0.39 18.69
C THR A 655 -25.99 0.30 17.21
N HIS A 656 -27.27 0.11 16.89
CA HIS A 656 -27.74 0.18 15.51
C HIS A 656 -27.40 1.51 14.83
N ALA A 657 -27.53 2.63 15.54
CA ALA A 657 -27.16 3.95 15.03
C ALA A 657 -25.66 4.04 14.67
N GLN A 658 -24.78 3.47 15.49
CA GLN A 658 -23.35 3.42 15.19
C GLN A 658 -23.05 2.54 13.97
N ARG A 659 -23.67 1.35 13.87
CA ARG A 659 -23.48 0.47 12.70
C ARG A 659 -23.94 1.14 11.40
N LEU A 660 -25.11 1.78 11.43
CA LEU A 660 -25.62 2.53 10.29
C LEU A 660 -24.71 3.71 9.93
N ALA A 661 -24.22 4.46 10.92
CA ALA A 661 -23.29 5.57 10.69
C ALA A 661 -21.94 5.12 10.11
N ILE A 662 -21.42 3.96 10.54
CA ILE A 662 -20.22 3.35 9.95
C ILE A 662 -20.45 3.05 8.46
N ALA A 663 -21.57 2.41 8.12
CA ALA A 663 -21.94 2.12 6.74
C ALA A 663 -22.12 3.40 5.90
N GLN A 664 -22.83 4.40 6.43
CA GLN A 664 -23.01 5.73 5.81
C GLN A 664 -21.68 6.41 5.48
N LYS A 665 -20.67 6.32 6.35
CA LYS A 665 -19.35 6.89 6.09
C LYS A 665 -18.63 6.19 4.93
N HIS A 666 -18.78 4.88 4.80
CA HIS A 666 -18.23 4.13 3.68
C HIS A 666 -19.00 4.39 2.38
N ALA A 667 -20.33 4.56 2.45
CA ALA A 667 -21.13 4.99 1.31
C ALA A 667 -20.75 6.40 0.82
N GLN A 668 -20.52 7.34 1.75
CA GLN A 668 -20.06 8.69 1.41
C GLN A 668 -18.70 8.66 0.70
N LEU A 669 -17.78 7.79 1.12
CA LEU A 669 -16.50 7.62 0.44
C LEU A 669 -16.68 7.20 -1.03
N CYS A 670 -17.63 6.31 -1.33
CA CYS A 670 -17.96 5.94 -2.71
C CYS A 670 -18.55 7.12 -3.50
N ILE A 671 -19.44 7.91 -2.88
CA ILE A 671 -20.04 9.10 -3.50
C ILE A 671 -18.96 10.14 -3.81
N ASP A 672 -18.03 10.38 -2.89
CA ASP A 672 -16.95 11.34 -3.05
C ASP A 672 -16.03 10.93 -4.22
N LYS A 673 -15.67 9.64 -4.31
CA LYS A 673 -14.90 9.10 -5.45
C LYS A 673 -15.63 9.30 -6.78
N VAL A 674 -16.94 9.01 -6.81
CA VAL A 674 -17.74 9.12 -8.04
C VAL A 674 -17.95 10.57 -8.47
N SER A 675 -18.14 11.49 -7.54
CA SER A 675 -18.33 12.91 -7.84
C SER A 675 -17.15 13.52 -8.61
N GLN A 676 -15.94 13.02 -8.39
CA GLN A 676 -14.72 13.46 -9.09
C GLN A 676 -14.66 13.00 -10.55
N MET A 677 -15.42 11.95 -10.92
CA MET A 677 -15.45 11.44 -12.30
C MET A 677 -16.24 12.35 -13.26
N LYS A 678 -17.00 13.33 -12.75
CA LYS A 678 -17.83 14.28 -13.55
C LYS A 678 -18.78 13.57 -14.54
N HIS A 679 -19.32 12.42 -14.14
CA HIS A 679 -20.28 11.67 -14.93
C HIS A 679 -21.67 12.34 -14.86
N ALA A 680 -22.35 12.49 -16.00
CA ALA A 680 -23.71 13.02 -16.03
C ALA A 680 -24.71 11.99 -15.45
N PRO A 681 -25.84 12.41 -14.84
CA PRO A 681 -26.86 11.45 -14.43
C PRO A 681 -27.33 10.60 -15.62
N PHE A 682 -27.50 9.30 -15.40
CA PHE A 682 -28.00 8.40 -16.44
C PHE A 682 -29.47 8.68 -16.78
N GLU A 683 -29.80 8.54 -18.07
CA GLU A 683 -31.19 8.43 -18.49
C GLU A 683 -31.66 6.98 -18.28
N TYR A 684 -32.85 6.83 -17.73
CA TYR A 684 -33.43 5.51 -17.45
C TYR A 684 -34.43 5.11 -18.53
N PRO A 685 -34.67 3.80 -18.71
CA PRO A 685 -35.82 3.30 -19.45
C PRO A 685 -37.11 4.02 -19.05
N SER A 686 -38.04 4.20 -20.01
CA SER A 686 -39.28 4.92 -19.74
C SER A 686 -40.07 4.19 -18.66
N ARG A 687 -40.64 4.93 -17.70
CA ARG A 687 -41.40 4.34 -16.58
C ARG A 687 -42.53 3.43 -17.04
N ASN A 688 -43.14 3.74 -18.20
CA ASN A 688 -44.25 2.99 -18.77
C ASN A 688 -43.81 2.03 -19.89
N GLU A 689 -42.51 1.78 -20.06
CA GLU A 689 -41.99 0.99 -21.17
C GLU A 689 -42.49 -0.45 -21.18
N LEU A 690 -42.81 -1.04 -20.01
CA LEU A 690 -43.38 -2.39 -19.94
C LEU A 690 -44.89 -2.43 -20.27
N VAL A 691 -45.58 -1.29 -20.25
CA VAL A 691 -47.03 -1.23 -20.45
C VAL A 691 -47.36 -1.38 -21.94
N GLY A 692 -47.95 -2.52 -22.31
CA GLY A 692 -48.45 -2.77 -23.68
C GLY A 692 -47.37 -2.99 -24.75
N SER A 693 -46.10 -3.05 -24.37
CA SER A 693 -44.96 -3.25 -25.29
C SER A 693 -44.56 -4.72 -25.49
N GLY A 694 -44.99 -5.61 -24.60
CA GLY A 694 -44.52 -7.01 -24.57
C GLY A 694 -43.08 -7.17 -24.07
N LEU A 695 -42.45 -6.11 -23.55
CA LEU A 695 -41.10 -6.15 -22.98
C LEU A 695 -41.11 -6.81 -21.58
N ARG A 696 -39.97 -7.40 -21.22
CA ARG A 696 -39.75 -8.11 -19.95
C ARG A 696 -39.05 -7.21 -18.93
N LEU A 697 -39.27 -7.49 -17.66
CA LEU A 697 -38.56 -6.81 -16.59
C LEU A 697 -37.10 -7.30 -16.55
N ARG A 698 -36.16 -6.41 -16.93
CA ARG A 698 -34.71 -6.68 -16.87
C ARG A 698 -34.15 -6.56 -15.45
N ILE A 699 -33.56 -7.65 -14.96
CA ILE A 699 -32.95 -7.76 -13.63
C ILE A 699 -31.45 -8.00 -13.78
N GLY A 700 -30.63 -7.17 -13.13
CA GLY A 700 -29.17 -7.30 -13.13
C GLY A 700 -28.61 -7.73 -11.79
N TYR A 701 -28.03 -8.93 -11.69
CA TYR A 701 -27.32 -9.40 -10.50
C TYR A 701 -25.83 -9.05 -10.59
N VAL A 702 -25.32 -8.22 -9.67
CA VAL A 702 -23.91 -7.82 -9.64
C VAL A 702 -23.19 -8.51 -8.49
N SER A 703 -22.13 -9.25 -8.79
CA SER A 703 -21.39 -9.99 -7.78
C SER A 703 -19.91 -10.23 -8.13
N SER A 704 -19.01 -10.05 -7.17
CA SER A 704 -17.65 -10.62 -7.22
C SER A 704 -17.59 -12.13 -6.96
N ASP A 705 -18.72 -12.75 -6.64
CA ASP A 705 -18.75 -14.07 -6.03
C ASP A 705 -19.32 -15.15 -6.95
N PHE A 706 -19.47 -14.86 -8.24
CA PHE A 706 -19.86 -15.84 -9.25
C PHE A 706 -18.71 -16.81 -9.53
N GLY A 707 -18.65 -17.90 -8.77
CA GLY A 707 -17.58 -18.90 -8.77
C GLY A 707 -17.70 -19.83 -7.56
N ASN A 708 -16.60 -20.43 -7.10
CA ASN A 708 -16.59 -21.24 -5.88
C ASN A 708 -16.59 -20.36 -4.61
N HIS A 709 -17.74 -19.74 -4.34
CA HIS A 709 -17.99 -18.90 -3.19
C HIS A 709 -19.36 -19.23 -2.56
N PRO A 710 -19.55 -19.04 -1.24
CA PRO A 710 -20.83 -19.26 -0.58
C PRO A 710 -22.03 -18.62 -1.30
N THR A 711 -21.88 -17.41 -1.86
CA THR A 711 -22.94 -16.75 -2.64
C THR A 711 -23.45 -17.64 -3.77
N SER A 712 -22.57 -18.17 -4.63
CA SER A 712 -22.95 -19.10 -5.70
C SER A 712 -23.52 -20.41 -5.17
N HIS A 713 -23.00 -20.97 -4.08
CA HIS A 713 -23.55 -22.18 -3.46
C HIS A 713 -25.00 -22.00 -2.97
N LEU A 714 -25.45 -20.76 -2.78
CA LEU A 714 -26.80 -20.43 -2.34
C LEU A 714 -27.76 -20.16 -3.52
N MET A 715 -27.31 -19.41 -4.54
CA MET A 715 -28.23 -18.87 -5.56
C MET A 715 -27.92 -19.23 -7.01
N GLN A 716 -26.93 -20.07 -7.30
CA GLN A 716 -26.49 -20.34 -8.69
C GLN A 716 -27.61 -20.79 -9.65
N SER A 717 -28.68 -21.42 -9.16
CA SER A 717 -29.82 -21.82 -10.01
C SER A 717 -30.88 -20.72 -10.18
N ILE A 718 -30.87 -19.65 -9.37
CA ILE A 718 -31.88 -18.57 -9.45
C ILE A 718 -31.95 -17.95 -10.86
N PRO A 719 -30.83 -17.59 -11.52
CA PRO A 719 -30.88 -17.06 -12.88
C PRO A 719 -31.58 -17.98 -13.88
N GLY A 720 -31.41 -19.29 -13.75
CA GLY A 720 -32.04 -20.30 -14.62
C GLY A 720 -33.52 -20.57 -14.32
N PHE A 721 -33.99 -20.26 -13.10
CA PHE A 721 -35.37 -20.49 -12.66
C PHE A 721 -36.32 -19.32 -12.92
N HIS A 722 -35.81 -18.16 -13.32
CA HIS A 722 -36.64 -17.02 -13.69
C HIS A 722 -37.60 -17.37 -14.84
N ASP A 723 -38.84 -16.87 -14.76
CA ASP A 723 -39.84 -17.00 -15.82
C ASP A 723 -39.43 -16.12 -17.01
N ARG A 724 -38.85 -16.76 -18.03
CA ARG A 724 -38.33 -16.10 -19.23
C ARG A 724 -39.42 -15.40 -20.05
N GLU A 725 -40.72 -15.63 -19.79
CA GLU A 725 -41.77 -14.84 -20.43
C GLU A 725 -41.96 -13.47 -19.77
N LYS A 726 -41.48 -13.30 -18.54
CA LYS A 726 -41.74 -12.15 -17.68
C LYS A 726 -40.48 -11.34 -17.34
N VAL A 727 -39.39 -12.05 -17.09
CA VAL A 727 -38.12 -11.50 -16.61
C VAL A 727 -37.01 -11.80 -17.62
N GLU A 728 -36.13 -10.83 -17.81
CA GLU A 728 -34.89 -10.97 -18.58
C GLU A 728 -33.69 -10.81 -17.64
N VAL A 729 -32.81 -11.82 -17.58
CA VAL A 729 -31.78 -11.91 -16.53
C VAL A 729 -30.38 -11.57 -17.02
N PHE A 730 -29.73 -10.66 -16.31
CA PHE A 730 -28.33 -10.27 -16.50
C PHE A 730 -27.52 -10.63 -15.26
N CYS A 731 -26.35 -11.23 -15.44
CA CYS A 731 -25.36 -11.45 -14.39
C CYS A 731 -24.08 -10.67 -14.73
N TYR A 732 -23.69 -9.76 -13.83
CA TYR A 732 -22.50 -8.91 -13.94
C TYR A 732 -21.43 -9.41 -12.96
N ALA A 733 -20.40 -10.07 -13.47
CA ALA A 733 -19.30 -10.57 -12.67
C ALA A 733 -18.26 -9.48 -12.41
N LEU A 734 -17.94 -9.23 -11.14
CA LEU A 734 -16.84 -8.34 -10.76
C LEU A 734 -15.49 -9.10 -10.64
N SER A 735 -15.54 -10.43 -10.66
CA SER A 735 -14.38 -11.32 -10.60
C SER A 735 -14.15 -12.06 -11.91
N THR A 736 -12.87 -12.33 -12.18
CA THR A 736 -12.44 -13.18 -13.30
C THR A 736 -13.01 -14.58 -13.17
N ASN A 737 -13.24 -15.25 -14.28
CA ASN A 737 -13.67 -16.65 -14.29
C ASN A 737 -12.63 -17.54 -13.58
N ASP A 738 -13.06 -18.27 -12.54
CA ASP A 738 -12.22 -19.16 -11.74
C ASP A 738 -12.15 -20.61 -12.29
N GLY A 739 -12.83 -20.89 -13.41
CA GLY A 739 -12.85 -22.18 -14.09
C GLY A 739 -13.78 -23.23 -13.46
N THR A 740 -14.59 -22.84 -12.47
CA THR A 740 -15.47 -23.76 -11.74
C THR A 740 -16.81 -23.97 -12.43
N ASN A 741 -17.45 -25.12 -12.18
CA ASN A 741 -18.80 -25.39 -12.70
C ASN A 741 -19.84 -24.39 -12.16
N PHE A 742 -19.61 -23.80 -10.98
CA PHE A 742 -20.48 -22.75 -10.42
C PHE A 742 -20.54 -21.53 -11.35
N ARG A 743 -19.37 -21.05 -11.81
CA ARG A 743 -19.27 -19.96 -12.78
C ARG A 743 -19.85 -20.36 -14.13
N GLN A 744 -19.54 -21.57 -14.60
CA GLN A 744 -20.04 -22.07 -15.88
C GLN A 744 -21.57 -22.16 -15.90
N LYS A 745 -22.21 -22.72 -14.85
CA LYS A 745 -23.67 -22.81 -14.73
C LYS A 745 -24.33 -21.44 -14.78
N LEU A 746 -23.79 -20.45 -14.06
CA LEU A 746 -24.29 -19.08 -14.10
C LEU A 746 -24.18 -18.46 -15.51
N MET A 747 -23.08 -18.72 -16.23
CA MET A 747 -22.90 -18.28 -17.61
C MET A 747 -23.89 -18.95 -18.58
N ASP A 748 -24.19 -20.23 -18.36
CA ASP A 748 -25.09 -21.02 -19.22
C ASP A 748 -26.57 -20.70 -18.95
N GLU A 749 -26.92 -20.42 -17.68
CA GLU A 749 -28.32 -20.24 -17.26
C GLU A 749 -28.78 -18.79 -17.26
N ALA A 750 -27.90 -17.82 -17.04
CA ALA A 750 -28.24 -16.41 -17.27
C ALA A 750 -28.52 -16.17 -18.77
N GLU A 751 -29.49 -15.30 -19.09
CA GLU A 751 -29.70 -14.89 -20.48
C GLU A 751 -28.53 -14.05 -21.00
N HIS A 752 -27.97 -13.23 -20.11
CA HIS A 752 -26.82 -12.40 -20.40
C HIS A 752 -25.81 -12.50 -19.26
N PHE A 753 -24.57 -12.85 -19.59
CA PHE A 753 -23.47 -12.88 -18.63
C PHE A 753 -22.37 -11.90 -19.06
N VAL A 754 -22.10 -10.90 -18.23
CA VAL A 754 -21.18 -9.80 -18.54
C VAL A 754 -20.02 -9.81 -17.54
N ASP A 755 -18.80 -9.94 -18.05
CA ASP A 755 -17.59 -9.91 -17.23
C ASP A 755 -17.05 -8.47 -17.08
N LEU A 756 -17.36 -7.84 -15.95
CA LEU A 756 -16.89 -6.50 -15.60
C LEU A 756 -15.51 -6.49 -14.93
N SER A 757 -14.92 -7.65 -14.63
CA SER A 757 -13.61 -7.73 -13.96
C SER A 757 -12.49 -7.13 -14.81
N THR A 758 -12.64 -7.17 -16.13
CA THR A 758 -11.71 -6.55 -17.10
C THR A 758 -11.96 -5.05 -17.29
N MET A 759 -13.15 -4.57 -16.91
CA MET A 759 -13.54 -3.16 -16.97
C MET A 759 -13.23 -2.48 -15.63
N ILE A 760 -11.96 -2.16 -15.40
CA ILE A 760 -11.48 -1.57 -14.14
C ILE A 760 -12.14 -0.22 -13.84
N ASP A 761 -12.44 0.56 -14.88
CA ASP A 761 -13.13 1.85 -14.76
C ASP A 761 -14.59 1.66 -14.34
N ASN A 762 -14.97 2.23 -13.19
CA ASN A 762 -16.33 2.13 -12.65
C ASN A 762 -17.37 2.90 -13.47
N GLY A 763 -16.98 4.01 -14.12
CA GLY A 763 -17.85 4.77 -15.03
C GLY A 763 -18.27 3.93 -16.22
N LYS A 764 -17.30 3.32 -16.91
CA LYS A 764 -17.58 2.43 -18.06
C LYS A 764 -18.40 1.20 -17.68
N ALA A 765 -18.13 0.63 -16.50
CA ALA A 765 -18.92 -0.49 -16.00
C ALA A 765 -20.38 -0.08 -15.75
N ALA A 766 -20.62 1.12 -15.20
CA ALA A 766 -21.97 1.66 -15.01
C ALA A 766 -22.65 2.02 -16.35
N GLU A 767 -21.93 2.62 -17.31
CA GLU A 767 -22.42 2.88 -18.67
C GLU A 767 -22.91 1.60 -19.32
N LYS A 768 -22.12 0.52 -19.26
CA LYS A 768 -22.51 -0.78 -19.82
C LYS A 768 -23.81 -1.33 -19.19
N ILE A 769 -23.97 -1.22 -17.88
CA ILE A 769 -25.19 -1.63 -17.17
C ILE A 769 -26.40 -0.78 -17.60
N ASN A 770 -26.21 0.53 -17.79
CA ASN A 770 -27.27 1.42 -18.25
C ASN A 770 -27.66 1.15 -19.71
N GLU A 771 -26.69 0.90 -20.60
CA GLU A 771 -26.90 0.51 -22.00
C GLU A 771 -27.72 -0.78 -22.14
N ASP A 772 -27.54 -1.73 -21.21
CA ASP A 772 -28.34 -2.96 -21.15
C ASP A 772 -29.81 -2.69 -20.72
N GLY A 773 -30.13 -1.48 -20.27
CA GLY A 773 -31.48 -1.06 -19.89
C GLY A 773 -32.00 -1.75 -18.63
N ILE A 774 -31.12 -2.00 -17.65
CA ILE A 774 -31.50 -2.68 -16.40
C ILE A 774 -32.53 -1.86 -15.62
N HIS A 775 -33.65 -2.51 -15.26
CA HIS A 775 -34.71 -1.88 -14.47
C HIS A 775 -34.43 -1.98 -12.97
N ILE A 776 -33.99 -3.16 -12.51
CA ILE A 776 -33.63 -3.42 -11.11
C ILE A 776 -32.22 -4.00 -11.06
N LEU A 777 -31.31 -3.28 -10.41
CA LEU A 777 -29.92 -3.70 -10.22
C LEU A 777 -29.71 -4.19 -8.78
N ILE A 778 -29.18 -5.40 -8.64
CA ILE A 778 -29.08 -6.11 -7.37
C ILE A 778 -27.61 -6.17 -6.95
N ASN A 779 -27.33 -5.60 -5.79
CA ASN A 779 -26.04 -5.66 -5.12
C ASN A 779 -25.96 -6.90 -4.23
N MET A 780 -25.05 -7.82 -4.57
CA MET A 780 -24.82 -9.05 -3.82
C MET A 780 -23.52 -9.03 -3.01
N ASN A 781 -22.85 -7.89 -2.87
CA ASN A 781 -21.58 -7.79 -2.16
C ASN A 781 -21.65 -6.91 -0.92
N GLY A 782 -22.37 -5.78 -0.97
CA GLY A 782 -22.29 -4.76 0.08
C GLY A 782 -20.84 -4.38 0.39
N TYR A 783 -20.42 -4.53 1.65
CA TYR A 783 -19.03 -4.26 2.05
C TYR A 783 -18.23 -5.55 2.25
N THR A 784 -18.12 -6.37 1.20
CA THR A 784 -17.26 -7.56 1.18
C THR A 784 -16.10 -7.40 0.19
N LYS A 785 -15.18 -8.36 0.20
CA LYS A 785 -14.01 -8.36 -0.70
C LYS A 785 -14.47 -8.42 -2.16
N GLY A 786 -13.96 -7.54 -3.01
CA GLY A 786 -14.29 -7.49 -4.44
C GLY A 786 -15.48 -6.59 -4.80
N ALA A 787 -16.16 -6.00 -3.81
CA ALA A 787 -17.26 -5.07 -4.05
C ALA A 787 -16.80 -3.82 -4.82
N ARG A 788 -17.64 -3.36 -5.75
CA ARG A 788 -17.47 -2.11 -6.52
C ARG A 788 -18.70 -1.22 -6.36
N ASN A 789 -18.94 -0.76 -5.13
CA ASN A 789 -20.12 0.04 -4.78
C ASN A 789 -20.15 1.40 -5.49
N GLU A 790 -19.02 1.87 -6.03
CA GLU A 790 -18.94 3.02 -6.93
C GLU A 790 -19.87 2.88 -8.15
N ILE A 791 -20.06 1.66 -8.68
CA ILE A 791 -21.02 1.39 -9.77
C ILE A 791 -22.44 1.74 -9.33
N PHE A 792 -22.83 1.35 -8.12
CA PHE A 792 -24.15 1.65 -7.58
C PHE A 792 -24.30 3.13 -7.20
N ALA A 793 -23.24 3.78 -6.73
CA ALA A 793 -23.25 5.21 -6.46
C ALA A 793 -23.45 6.07 -7.72
N LEU A 794 -23.04 5.57 -8.90
CA LEU A 794 -23.32 6.17 -10.21
C LEU A 794 -24.80 6.01 -10.65
N ARG A 795 -25.57 5.14 -9.97
CA ARG A 795 -26.99 4.86 -10.23
C ARG A 795 -27.32 4.57 -11.72
N PRO A 796 -26.75 3.53 -12.36
CA PRO A 796 -27.05 3.17 -13.75
C PRO A 796 -28.43 2.56 -13.97
N ALA A 797 -29.14 2.17 -12.90
CA ALA A 797 -30.51 1.67 -12.94
C ALA A 797 -31.44 2.49 -12.03
N PRO A 798 -32.74 2.59 -12.36
CA PRO A 798 -33.68 3.39 -11.58
C PRO A 798 -33.97 2.82 -10.19
N ILE A 799 -33.95 1.49 -10.04
CA ILE A 799 -34.14 0.80 -8.76
C ILE A 799 -32.88 -0.02 -8.45
N GLN A 800 -32.31 0.17 -7.26
CA GLN A 800 -31.15 -0.58 -6.79
C GLN A 800 -31.42 -1.26 -5.45
N VAL A 801 -31.05 -2.54 -5.34
CA VAL A 801 -31.51 -3.42 -4.27
C VAL A 801 -30.35 -4.19 -3.63
N MET A 802 -30.28 -4.23 -2.31
CA MET A 802 -29.38 -5.10 -1.55
C MET A 802 -30.00 -6.49 -1.40
N TRP A 803 -29.25 -7.56 -1.69
CA TRP A 803 -29.74 -8.93 -1.51
C TRP A 803 -28.63 -9.95 -1.21
N LEU A 804 -28.91 -10.82 -0.24
CA LEU A 804 -28.21 -12.07 0.09
C LEU A 804 -26.76 -11.94 0.59
N GLY A 805 -25.82 -11.44 -0.22
CA GLY A 805 -24.38 -11.61 0.05
C GLY A 805 -23.77 -10.69 1.11
N TYR A 806 -24.50 -9.70 1.60
CA TYR A 806 -24.07 -8.84 2.72
C TYR A 806 -25.11 -8.81 3.84
N PRO A 807 -24.76 -9.21 5.07
CA PRO A 807 -25.73 -9.35 6.15
C PRO A 807 -25.92 -8.05 6.96
N GLY A 808 -26.20 -6.93 6.29
CA GLY A 808 -26.44 -5.64 6.94
C GLY A 808 -26.87 -4.53 5.96
N SER A 809 -27.15 -3.34 6.50
CA SER A 809 -27.46 -2.17 5.67
C SER A 809 -26.21 -1.66 4.95
N SER A 810 -26.37 -1.23 3.70
CA SER A 810 -25.35 -0.46 2.98
C SER A 810 -25.15 0.93 3.57
N GLY A 811 -26.11 1.47 4.33
CA GLY A 811 -26.05 2.84 4.84
C GLY A 811 -26.02 3.89 3.74
N SER A 812 -26.29 3.54 2.48
CA SER A 812 -26.12 4.45 1.37
C SER A 812 -27.45 5.09 0.96
N PRO A 813 -27.41 6.29 0.35
CA PRO A 813 -28.57 6.91 -0.29
C PRO A 813 -28.82 6.39 -1.71
N PHE A 814 -27.92 5.55 -2.24
CA PHE A 814 -28.01 5.02 -3.60
C PHE A 814 -28.60 3.60 -3.65
N MET A 815 -28.83 2.94 -2.52
CA MET A 815 -29.58 1.68 -2.45
C MET A 815 -31.01 1.95 -1.97
N ASP A 816 -32.00 1.55 -2.76
CA ASP A 816 -33.40 1.89 -2.52
C ASP A 816 -34.06 0.87 -1.56
N TYR A 817 -33.82 -0.43 -1.82
CA TYR A 817 -34.39 -1.51 -1.05
C TYR A 817 -33.35 -2.48 -0.49
N ILE A 818 -33.70 -3.16 0.59
CA ILE A 818 -33.03 -4.39 1.04
C ILE A 818 -34.05 -5.52 1.04
N ILE A 819 -33.78 -6.58 0.27
CA ILE A 819 -34.60 -7.79 0.27
C ILE A 819 -34.28 -8.56 1.55
N THR A 820 -35.28 -8.69 2.40
CA THR A 820 -35.21 -9.32 3.72
C THR A 820 -36.55 -10.02 4.02
N ASP A 821 -36.84 -10.30 5.28
CA ASP A 821 -38.12 -10.88 5.72
C ASP A 821 -38.50 -10.37 7.13
N ALA A 822 -39.73 -10.65 7.53
CA ALA A 822 -40.29 -10.16 8.79
C ALA A 822 -39.59 -10.70 10.04
N VAL A 823 -38.95 -11.87 9.97
CA VAL A 823 -38.22 -12.46 11.09
C VAL A 823 -36.83 -11.84 11.20
N THR A 824 -36.13 -11.80 10.08
CA THR A 824 -34.76 -11.28 9.96
C THR A 824 -34.72 -9.79 10.29
N SER A 825 -35.64 -9.00 9.73
CA SER A 825 -35.67 -7.54 9.85
C SER A 825 -37.08 -7.07 10.20
N PRO A 826 -37.57 -7.28 11.43
CA PRO A 826 -38.91 -6.85 11.81
C PRO A 826 -39.04 -5.32 11.69
N LEU A 827 -40.24 -4.83 11.36
CA LEU A 827 -40.49 -3.40 11.12
C LEU A 827 -40.05 -2.49 12.28
N ARG A 828 -40.12 -2.97 13.52
CA ARG A 828 -39.62 -2.23 14.71
C ARG A 828 -38.11 -1.90 14.64
N LEU A 829 -37.34 -2.63 13.84
CA LEU A 829 -35.91 -2.42 13.60
C LEU A 829 -35.63 -1.73 12.25
N ALA A 830 -36.64 -1.25 11.53
CA ALA A 830 -36.46 -0.58 10.23
C ALA A 830 -35.52 0.64 10.33
N TYR A 831 -35.44 1.31 11.48
CA TYR A 831 -34.52 2.42 11.74
C TYR A 831 -33.04 2.04 11.66
N ALA A 832 -32.70 0.76 11.71
CA ALA A 832 -31.33 0.27 11.60
C ALA A 832 -30.83 0.17 10.15
N TYR A 833 -31.68 0.47 9.17
CA TYR A 833 -31.40 0.37 7.74
C TYR A 833 -31.60 1.73 7.06
N SER A 834 -30.73 2.07 6.10
CA SER A 834 -30.98 3.20 5.20
C SER A 834 -31.99 2.84 4.11
N GLU A 835 -31.99 1.58 3.68
CA GLU A 835 -32.86 1.06 2.64
C GLU A 835 -34.28 0.80 3.16
N LYS A 836 -35.25 0.79 2.24
CA LYS A 836 -36.59 0.31 2.56
C LYS A 836 -36.63 -1.21 2.58
N LEU A 837 -37.19 -1.77 3.64
CA LEU A 837 -37.38 -3.21 3.79
C LEU A 837 -38.36 -3.73 2.71
N ALA A 838 -37.93 -4.73 1.96
CA ALA A 838 -38.74 -5.44 0.99
C ALA A 838 -38.83 -6.92 1.40
N TYR A 839 -40.01 -7.36 1.83
CA TYR A 839 -40.18 -8.69 2.44
C TYR A 839 -40.41 -9.79 1.41
N MET A 840 -39.55 -10.81 1.46
CA MET A 840 -39.88 -12.16 1.02
C MET A 840 -40.92 -12.77 1.99
N PRO A 841 -41.84 -13.61 1.48
CA PRO A 841 -42.96 -14.12 2.28
C PRO A 841 -42.57 -15.09 3.40
N HIS A 842 -41.40 -15.71 3.32
CA HIS A 842 -40.94 -16.74 4.26
C HIS A 842 -39.62 -16.37 4.91
N THR A 843 -38.56 -16.42 4.13
CA THR A 843 -37.21 -16.00 4.50
C THR A 843 -36.56 -15.40 3.27
N PHE A 844 -35.67 -14.44 3.47
CA PHE A 844 -34.82 -13.96 2.38
C PHE A 844 -33.69 -14.93 2.03
N PHE A 845 -33.40 -15.91 2.89
CA PHE A 845 -32.29 -16.83 2.68
C PHE A 845 -32.70 -18.00 1.79
N ILE A 846 -31.79 -18.46 0.92
CA ILE A 846 -32.02 -19.59 0.01
C ILE A 846 -30.76 -20.45 -0.07
N GLY A 847 -30.88 -21.71 -0.46
CA GLY A 847 -29.75 -22.59 -0.69
C GLY A 847 -29.97 -23.52 -1.88
N ASP A 848 -28.93 -23.73 -2.69
CA ASP A 848 -28.97 -24.59 -3.87
C ASP A 848 -28.74 -26.08 -3.54
N HIS A 849 -28.82 -26.46 -2.26
CA HIS A 849 -28.47 -27.78 -1.74
C HIS A 849 -29.27 -28.90 -2.39
N ALA A 850 -30.53 -28.66 -2.74
CA ALA A 850 -31.40 -29.64 -3.41
C ALA A 850 -30.91 -30.02 -4.81
N GLN A 851 -30.25 -29.09 -5.50
CA GLN A 851 -29.66 -29.30 -6.82
C GLN A 851 -28.23 -29.83 -6.66
N MET A 852 -27.42 -29.14 -5.86
CA MET A 852 -25.98 -29.35 -5.70
C MET A 852 -25.64 -30.67 -4.97
N LEU A 853 -26.44 -31.05 -3.97
CA LEU A 853 -26.13 -32.16 -3.05
C LEU A 853 -27.27 -33.19 -3.05
N LYS A 854 -27.75 -33.53 -4.26
CA LYS A 854 -28.87 -34.43 -4.48
C LYS A 854 -28.67 -35.81 -3.86
N HIS A 855 -27.45 -36.33 -3.79
CA HIS A 855 -27.15 -37.62 -3.16
C HIS A 855 -27.44 -37.65 -1.64
N LEU A 856 -27.64 -36.49 -1.00
CA LEU A 856 -28.02 -36.37 0.41
C LEU A 856 -29.55 -36.33 0.61
N THR A 857 -30.37 -36.44 -0.44
CA THR A 857 -31.84 -36.54 -0.29
C THR A 857 -32.25 -37.88 0.32
N GLU A 858 -31.47 -38.93 0.08
CA GLU A 858 -31.66 -40.25 0.65
C GLU A 858 -30.47 -40.66 1.53
N ARG A 859 -30.75 -41.51 2.51
CA ARG A 859 -29.71 -42.12 3.35
C ARG A 859 -30.12 -43.51 3.81
N ALA A 860 -29.12 -44.35 4.05
CA ALA A 860 -29.26 -45.61 4.77
C ALA A 860 -28.31 -45.67 5.96
N ILE A 861 -28.73 -46.30 7.06
CA ILE A 861 -27.87 -46.53 8.22
C ILE A 861 -27.26 -47.92 8.10
N LEU A 862 -25.93 -48.01 8.22
CA LEU A 862 -25.23 -49.29 8.19
C LEU A 862 -24.94 -49.74 9.62
N LYS A 863 -25.42 -50.92 10.01
CA LYS A 863 -25.25 -51.47 11.36
C LYS A 863 -24.78 -52.92 11.30
N GLU A 864 -23.95 -53.33 12.26
CA GLU A 864 -23.67 -54.74 12.53
C GLU A 864 -24.89 -55.43 13.17
N LYS A 865 -25.12 -56.70 12.83
CA LYS A 865 -26.20 -57.51 13.37
C LYS A 865 -25.91 -57.89 14.84
N SER A 866 -26.23 -57.01 15.79
CA SER A 866 -26.10 -57.26 17.24
C SER A 866 -27.44 -57.17 17.97
N GLY A 867 -27.60 -57.93 19.07
CA GLY A 867 -28.81 -58.03 19.89
C GLY A 867 -29.05 -56.86 20.87
N ALA A 868 -28.31 -55.76 20.79
CA ALA A 868 -28.48 -54.57 21.62
C ALA A 868 -29.15 -53.41 20.86
N ALA A 869 -29.73 -52.48 21.65
CA ALA A 869 -30.54 -51.28 21.34
C ALA A 869 -30.55 -50.72 19.90
N PRO A 870 -31.63 -50.03 19.47
CA PRO A 870 -31.67 -49.37 18.17
C PRO A 870 -30.45 -48.45 17.98
N SER A 871 -29.76 -48.58 16.85
CA SER A 871 -28.59 -47.76 16.54
C SER A 871 -29.00 -46.31 16.29
N LEU A 872 -28.21 -45.37 16.79
CA LEU A 872 -28.32 -43.95 16.42
C LEU A 872 -28.24 -43.82 14.88
N ASP A 873 -29.03 -42.92 14.30
CA ASP A 873 -29.08 -42.65 12.86
C ASP A 873 -27.92 -41.75 12.38
N THR A 874 -26.95 -41.50 13.25
CA THR A 874 -25.83 -40.56 13.09
C THR A 874 -24.45 -41.23 13.16
N VAL A 875 -24.37 -42.56 13.29
CA VAL A 875 -23.08 -43.24 13.51
C VAL A 875 -22.39 -43.60 12.20
N THR A 876 -23.05 -44.37 11.34
CA THR A 876 -22.54 -44.77 10.02
C THR A 876 -23.64 -44.65 8.99
N VAL A 877 -23.50 -43.66 8.11
CA VAL A 877 -24.49 -43.24 7.13
C VAL A 877 -23.95 -43.51 5.72
N VAL A 878 -24.81 -44.06 4.87
CA VAL A 878 -24.55 -44.25 3.44
C VAL A 878 -25.45 -43.31 2.65
N ASN A 879 -24.87 -42.55 1.72
CA ASN A 879 -25.58 -41.66 0.81
C ASN A 879 -25.23 -42.00 -0.65
N ALA A 880 -26.21 -41.86 -1.53
CA ALA A 880 -26.04 -41.94 -2.98
C ALA A 880 -27.26 -41.32 -3.67
N THR A 881 -27.13 -41.03 -4.96
CA THR A 881 -28.29 -40.75 -5.84
C THR A 881 -29.15 -41.98 -6.09
N ASN A 882 -28.59 -43.18 -5.92
CA ASN A 882 -29.30 -44.45 -6.01
C ASN A 882 -28.81 -45.42 -4.91
N LEU A 883 -29.66 -45.67 -3.91
CA LEU A 883 -29.38 -46.63 -2.83
C LEU A 883 -29.84 -48.07 -3.13
N GLU A 884 -30.56 -48.32 -4.22
CA GLU A 884 -31.09 -49.66 -4.57
C GLU A 884 -30.06 -50.79 -4.53
N PRO A 885 -28.80 -50.62 -5.01
CA PRO A 885 -27.80 -51.68 -4.94
C PRO A 885 -27.54 -52.18 -3.52
N LEU A 886 -27.68 -51.30 -2.52
CA LEU A 886 -27.53 -51.64 -1.11
C LEU A 886 -28.83 -52.18 -0.51
N LEU A 887 -29.98 -51.62 -0.88
CA LEU A 887 -31.28 -51.92 -0.25
C LEU A 887 -31.93 -53.22 -0.76
N THR A 888 -31.64 -53.64 -1.99
CA THR A 888 -32.28 -54.81 -2.62
C THR A 888 -31.41 -56.07 -2.58
N ASN A 889 -30.21 -55.99 -2.00
CA ASN A 889 -29.29 -57.12 -1.94
C ASN A 889 -29.85 -58.22 -1.02
N SER A 890 -30.06 -59.41 -1.57
CA SER A 890 -30.67 -60.55 -0.87
C SER A 890 -29.88 -61.06 0.34
N LYS A 891 -28.60 -60.68 0.48
CA LYS A 891 -27.76 -61.00 1.63
C LYS A 891 -27.72 -59.90 2.70
N ALA A 892 -28.28 -58.73 2.43
CA ALA A 892 -28.46 -57.66 3.41
C ALA A 892 -29.82 -57.81 4.12
N ASN A 893 -29.84 -57.76 5.45
CA ASN A 893 -31.11 -57.71 6.18
C ASN A 893 -31.52 -56.25 6.35
N VAL A 894 -32.40 -55.77 5.47
CA VAL A 894 -32.87 -54.38 5.49
C VAL A 894 -34.11 -54.28 6.37
N LYS A 895 -34.03 -53.45 7.42
CA LYS A 895 -35.16 -53.06 8.26
C LYS A 895 -35.46 -51.58 8.01
N SER A 896 -36.72 -51.18 8.12
CA SER A 896 -37.09 -49.77 8.04
C SER A 896 -37.61 -49.30 9.39
N TYR A 897 -37.07 -48.17 9.86
CA TYR A 897 -37.67 -47.45 10.97
C TYR A 897 -38.57 -46.37 10.39
N VAL A 898 -39.84 -46.40 10.75
CA VAL A 898 -40.84 -45.44 10.32
C VAL A 898 -41.14 -44.52 11.49
N ARG A 899 -41.08 -43.21 11.26
CA ARG A 899 -41.50 -42.20 12.24
C ARG A 899 -42.47 -41.24 11.59
N GLU A 900 -43.57 -40.97 12.25
CA GLU A 900 -44.48 -39.90 11.83
C GLU A 900 -43.80 -38.54 12.09
N ALA A 901 -43.81 -37.69 11.08
CA ALA A 901 -43.37 -36.31 11.16
C ALA A 901 -44.53 -35.40 10.74
N GLU A 902 -44.78 -34.38 11.57
CA GLU A 902 -45.72 -33.31 11.28
C GLU A 902 -44.93 -32.04 11.01
N VAL A 903 -45.02 -31.53 9.78
CA VAL A 903 -44.37 -30.29 9.35
C VAL A 903 -45.45 -29.27 9.01
N VAL A 904 -45.34 -28.09 9.59
CA VAL A 904 -46.18 -26.94 9.25
C VAL A 904 -45.43 -26.11 8.21
N HIS A 905 -45.99 -25.91 7.03
CA HIS A 905 -45.34 -25.16 5.96
C HIS A 905 -46.27 -24.14 5.30
N GLY A 906 -45.66 -23.17 4.62
CA GLY A 906 -46.33 -22.18 3.79
C GLY A 906 -47.10 -21.09 4.56
N PRO A 907 -47.64 -20.09 3.85
CA PRO A 907 -48.35 -18.96 4.47
C PRO A 907 -49.66 -19.38 5.14
N GLY A 908 -50.28 -20.46 4.65
CA GLY A 908 -51.52 -21.04 5.17
C GLY A 908 -51.34 -21.92 6.42
N LYS A 909 -50.10 -22.12 6.90
CA LYS A 909 -49.75 -23.06 7.97
C LYS A 909 -50.34 -24.45 7.72
N GLU A 910 -50.17 -24.94 6.50
CA GLU A 910 -50.64 -26.26 6.11
C GLU A 910 -49.84 -27.33 6.85
N VAL A 911 -50.56 -28.29 7.42
CA VAL A 911 -49.98 -29.38 8.21
C VAL A 911 -49.80 -30.59 7.31
N ILE A 912 -48.57 -30.91 6.95
CA ILE A 912 -48.23 -32.17 6.28
C ILE A 912 -47.88 -33.20 7.35
N ARG A 913 -48.70 -34.25 7.43
CA ARG A 913 -48.38 -35.48 8.18
C ARG A 913 -47.89 -36.53 7.21
N THR A 914 -46.71 -37.07 7.49
CA THR A 914 -46.10 -38.09 6.64
C THR A 914 -45.15 -38.97 7.45
N GLU A 915 -44.80 -40.09 6.87
CA GLU A 915 -43.89 -41.08 7.44
C GLU A 915 -42.47 -40.85 6.93
N VAL A 916 -41.52 -40.64 7.84
CA VAL A 916 -40.09 -40.67 7.56
C VAL A 916 -39.61 -42.11 7.69
N VAL A 917 -39.26 -42.70 6.55
CA VAL A 917 -38.73 -44.07 6.47
C VAL A 917 -37.21 -44.01 6.41
N VAL A 918 -36.54 -44.57 7.43
CA VAL A 918 -35.08 -44.68 7.47
C VAL A 918 -34.69 -46.15 7.28
N PRO A 919 -34.10 -46.52 6.12
CA PRO A 919 -33.61 -47.86 5.90
C PRO A 919 -32.35 -48.12 6.73
N VAL A 920 -32.33 -49.27 7.39
CA VAL A 920 -31.22 -49.76 8.21
C VAL A 920 -30.76 -51.09 7.64
N VAL A 921 -29.54 -51.08 7.15
CA VAL A 921 -28.90 -52.20 6.48
C VAL A 921 -28.09 -52.94 7.53
N GLU A 922 -28.61 -54.08 8.00
CA GLU A 922 -27.89 -54.94 8.94
C GLU A 922 -26.94 -55.87 8.17
N VAL A 923 -25.64 -55.72 8.44
CA VAL A 923 -24.57 -56.55 7.89
C VAL A 923 -24.01 -57.52 8.94
N PRO A 924 -23.45 -58.67 8.53
CA PRO A 924 -22.85 -59.63 9.47
C PRO A 924 -21.75 -59.02 10.33
N THR A 925 -20.93 -58.14 9.73
CA THR A 925 -19.92 -57.35 10.44
C THR A 925 -19.63 -56.03 9.74
N THR A 926 -19.28 -55.00 10.52
CA THR A 926 -18.81 -53.70 9.99
C THR A 926 -17.28 -53.61 9.93
N GLU A 927 -16.57 -54.68 10.26
CA GLU A 927 -15.11 -54.72 10.29
C GLU A 927 -14.44 -54.29 8.96
N PRO A 928 -14.93 -54.66 7.76
CA PRO A 928 -14.36 -54.16 6.50
C PRO A 928 -14.42 -52.64 6.35
N VAL A 929 -15.47 -52.00 6.88
CA VAL A 929 -15.62 -50.53 6.88
C VAL A 929 -14.65 -49.91 7.88
N LYS A 930 -14.53 -50.51 9.07
CA LYS A 930 -13.58 -50.06 10.10
C LYS A 930 -12.13 -50.15 9.60
N GLN A 931 -11.78 -51.24 8.92
CA GLN A 931 -10.47 -51.42 8.30
C GLN A 931 -10.26 -50.47 7.12
N MET A 932 -11.28 -50.21 6.30
CA MET A 932 -11.20 -49.24 5.23
C MET A 932 -10.89 -47.84 5.77
N ILE A 933 -11.61 -47.42 6.83
CA ILE A 933 -11.40 -46.12 7.47
C ILE A 933 -10.03 -46.07 8.15
N GLY A 934 -9.68 -47.08 8.96
CA GLY A 934 -8.44 -47.12 9.73
C GLY A 934 -7.17 -47.22 8.86
N ASN A 935 -7.25 -47.89 7.70
CA ASN A 935 -6.14 -48.01 6.76
C ASN A 935 -6.16 -46.93 5.67
N GLY A 936 -7.14 -46.02 5.67
CA GLY A 936 -7.30 -44.99 4.64
C GLY A 936 -7.58 -45.54 3.23
N GLN A 937 -8.21 -46.72 3.13
CA GLN A 937 -8.58 -47.30 1.85
C GLN A 937 -9.71 -46.49 1.20
N VAL A 938 -9.70 -46.44 -0.13
CA VAL A 938 -10.66 -45.67 -0.94
C VAL A 938 -12.05 -46.28 -0.91
N ALA A 939 -12.15 -47.60 -0.94
CA ALA A 939 -13.42 -48.31 -1.00
C ALA A 939 -13.29 -49.71 -0.38
N THR A 940 -14.42 -50.29 -0.02
CA THR A 940 -14.53 -51.68 0.47
C THR A 940 -15.88 -52.26 0.07
N SER A 941 -16.05 -53.57 0.27
CA SER A 941 -17.34 -54.22 0.09
C SER A 941 -18.01 -54.41 1.45
N VAL A 942 -19.27 -53.97 1.56
CA VAL A 942 -20.08 -54.11 2.78
C VAL A 942 -20.99 -55.34 2.77
N VAL A 943 -21.41 -55.75 1.58
CA VAL A 943 -22.13 -56.99 1.29
C VAL A 943 -21.70 -57.47 -0.09
N ASP A 944 -21.73 -58.78 -0.34
CA ASP A 944 -21.22 -59.38 -1.60
C ASP A 944 -21.73 -58.62 -2.84
N GLY A 945 -20.78 -58.08 -3.61
CA GLY A 945 -21.05 -57.37 -4.87
C GLY A 945 -21.41 -55.89 -4.74
N VAL A 946 -21.54 -55.34 -3.53
CA VAL A 946 -21.82 -53.90 -3.29
C VAL A 946 -20.59 -53.23 -2.71
N ASN A 947 -20.00 -52.34 -3.51
CA ASN A 947 -18.87 -51.52 -3.09
C ASN A 947 -19.35 -50.17 -2.57
N VAL A 948 -18.78 -49.77 -1.45
CA VAL A 948 -18.96 -48.46 -0.83
C VAL A 948 -17.61 -47.74 -0.80
N GLN A 949 -17.66 -46.43 -1.01
CA GLN A 949 -16.49 -45.59 -1.03
C GLN A 949 -16.37 -44.84 0.29
N ASN A 950 -15.13 -44.74 0.78
CA ASN A 950 -14.78 -43.93 1.93
C ASN A 950 -15.01 -42.44 1.61
N GLY A 951 -15.91 -41.79 2.35
CA GLY A 951 -16.24 -40.39 2.16
C GLY A 951 -15.06 -39.42 2.32
N LEU A 952 -14.00 -39.79 3.05
CA LEU A 952 -12.77 -38.99 3.16
C LEU A 952 -11.88 -39.08 1.90
N ALA A 953 -12.07 -40.09 1.06
CA ALA A 953 -11.30 -40.27 -0.17
C ALA A 953 -11.89 -39.50 -1.36
N GLN A 954 -13.07 -38.86 -1.20
CA GLN A 954 -13.81 -38.24 -2.30
C GLN A 954 -13.02 -37.15 -3.03
N PHE A 955 -12.26 -36.34 -2.31
CA PHE A 955 -11.43 -35.30 -2.94
C PHE A 955 -10.33 -35.87 -3.84
N GLN A 956 -9.79 -37.02 -3.47
CA GLN A 956 -8.73 -37.72 -4.22
C GLN A 956 -9.29 -38.48 -5.43
N THR A 957 -10.50 -39.03 -5.32
CA THR A 957 -11.12 -39.82 -6.39
C THR A 957 -11.91 -38.97 -7.38
N HIS A 958 -12.56 -37.91 -6.92
CA HIS A 958 -13.44 -37.09 -7.73
C HIS A 958 -13.54 -35.64 -7.20
N THR A 959 -12.54 -34.83 -7.53
CA THR A 959 -12.39 -33.45 -7.04
C THR A 959 -13.64 -32.58 -7.23
N LYS A 960 -14.23 -32.54 -8.44
CA LYS A 960 -15.45 -31.75 -8.71
C LYS A 960 -16.66 -32.16 -7.86
N ALA A 961 -16.85 -33.45 -7.64
CA ALA A 961 -17.91 -33.92 -6.77
C ALA A 961 -17.65 -33.55 -5.30
N ALA A 962 -16.37 -33.53 -4.89
CA ALA A 962 -15.97 -33.15 -3.53
C ALA A 962 -16.14 -31.63 -3.27
N THR A 963 -15.91 -30.78 -4.29
CA THR A 963 -16.13 -29.33 -4.22
C THR A 963 -17.59 -28.92 -4.36
N GLY A 964 -18.50 -29.87 -4.67
CA GLY A 964 -19.92 -29.62 -4.89
C GLY A 964 -20.25 -29.14 -6.30
N GLU A 965 -19.28 -29.17 -7.22
CA GLU A 965 -19.47 -28.81 -8.63
C GLU A 965 -20.21 -29.89 -9.42
N GLU A 966 -20.19 -31.13 -8.94
CA GLU A 966 -20.88 -32.29 -9.51
C GLU A 966 -21.50 -33.14 -8.40
N VAL A 967 -22.52 -33.92 -8.73
CA VAL A 967 -23.17 -34.83 -7.77
C VAL A 967 -22.41 -36.16 -7.73
N PRO A 968 -21.97 -36.65 -6.55
CA PRO A 968 -21.39 -37.98 -6.42
C PRO A 968 -22.30 -39.09 -6.95
N GLN A 969 -21.71 -40.03 -7.70
CA GLN A 969 -22.43 -41.18 -8.29
C GLN A 969 -22.17 -42.51 -7.56
N THR A 970 -21.34 -42.50 -6.52
CA THR A 970 -20.95 -43.69 -5.74
C THR A 970 -21.70 -43.75 -4.41
N LEU A 971 -21.77 -44.95 -3.82
CA LEU A 971 -22.25 -45.13 -2.45
C LEU A 971 -21.20 -44.61 -1.47
N LEU A 972 -21.42 -43.43 -0.90
CA LEU A 972 -20.49 -42.79 0.03
C LEU A 972 -20.80 -43.19 1.47
N ILE A 973 -19.80 -43.74 2.16
CA ILE A 973 -19.85 -43.97 3.62
C ILE A 973 -19.30 -42.77 4.37
N THR A 974 -20.09 -42.33 5.34
CA THR A 974 -19.74 -41.31 6.33
C THR A 974 -19.94 -41.89 7.73
N SER A 975 -18.91 -41.86 8.57
CA SER A 975 -18.94 -42.46 9.90
C SER A 975 -18.31 -41.59 10.96
N ARG A 976 -18.82 -41.64 12.20
CA ARG A 976 -18.22 -40.99 13.37
C ARG A 976 -16.75 -41.34 13.56
N GLN A 977 -16.37 -42.58 13.25
CA GLN A 977 -14.98 -43.06 13.31
C GLN A 977 -14.04 -42.23 12.43
N GLN A 978 -14.49 -41.76 11.25
CA GLN A 978 -13.68 -40.95 10.33
C GLN A 978 -13.21 -39.64 10.96
N TYR A 979 -13.95 -39.12 11.93
CA TYR A 979 -13.68 -37.84 12.59
C TYR A 979 -13.31 -38.02 14.07
N GLY A 980 -13.07 -39.26 14.51
CA GLY A 980 -12.73 -39.59 15.90
C GLY A 980 -13.88 -39.39 16.90
N LEU A 981 -15.12 -39.26 16.42
CA LEU A 981 -16.28 -38.98 17.25
C LEU A 981 -16.74 -40.24 18.01
N PRO A 982 -17.26 -40.11 19.24
CA PRO A 982 -17.80 -41.23 20.01
C PRO A 982 -19.08 -41.79 19.39
N GLU A 983 -19.21 -43.12 19.30
CA GLU A 983 -20.39 -43.79 18.74
C GLU A 983 -21.62 -43.78 19.66
N ASP A 984 -21.41 -43.61 20.98
CA ASP A 984 -22.43 -43.78 22.01
C ASP A 984 -22.80 -42.49 22.77
N ALA A 985 -22.26 -41.34 22.37
CA ALA A 985 -22.49 -40.03 22.99
C ALA A 985 -23.28 -39.08 22.09
N ILE A 986 -23.87 -38.02 22.68
CA ILE A 986 -24.47 -36.92 21.93
C ILE A 986 -23.37 -36.05 21.32
N VAL A 987 -23.44 -35.76 20.02
CA VAL A 987 -22.52 -34.88 19.31
C VAL A 987 -23.23 -33.56 19.02
N TYR A 988 -22.88 -32.53 19.78
CA TYR A 988 -23.23 -31.14 19.46
C TYR A 988 -22.21 -30.60 18.46
N CYS A 989 -22.62 -29.94 17.39
CA CYS A 989 -21.70 -29.36 16.42
C CYS A 989 -21.88 -27.84 16.27
N ASN A 990 -20.81 -27.18 15.84
CA ASN A 990 -20.87 -25.87 15.19
C ASN A 990 -19.76 -25.79 14.14
N PHE A 991 -20.14 -25.56 12.88
CA PHE A 991 -19.19 -25.51 11.76
C PHE A 991 -18.96 -24.11 11.21
N ASN A 992 -19.22 -23.07 12.00
CA ASN A 992 -18.84 -21.71 11.64
C ASN A 992 -17.34 -21.49 11.82
N GLN A 993 -16.83 -20.41 11.23
CA GLN A 993 -15.52 -19.88 11.61
C GLN A 993 -15.55 -19.42 13.07
N LEU A 994 -14.43 -19.60 13.77
CA LEU A 994 -14.34 -19.36 15.20
C LEU A 994 -14.60 -17.91 15.62
N TYR A 995 -14.39 -16.94 14.72
CA TYR A 995 -14.64 -15.52 15.00
C TYR A 995 -16.10 -15.20 15.38
N LYS A 996 -17.06 -16.08 15.06
CA LYS A 996 -18.48 -15.91 15.43
C LYS A 996 -18.78 -16.35 16.86
N ILE A 997 -17.83 -17.01 17.53
CA ILE A 997 -17.92 -17.40 18.93
C ILE A 997 -17.39 -16.25 19.78
N ASP A 998 -18.15 -15.89 20.81
CA ASP A 998 -17.74 -14.96 21.85
C ASP A 998 -17.80 -15.65 23.23
N PRO A 999 -17.22 -15.04 24.28
CA PRO A 999 -17.20 -15.63 25.61
C PRO A 999 -18.60 -16.06 26.10
N PRO A 1000 -19.66 -15.22 25.97
CA PRO A 1000 -21.00 -15.62 26.37
C PRO A 1000 -21.60 -16.79 25.58
N THR A 1001 -21.24 -16.99 24.31
CA THR A 1001 -21.69 -18.15 23.53
C THR A 1001 -21.03 -19.43 24.02
N LEU A 1002 -19.71 -19.40 24.22
CA LEU A 1002 -18.99 -20.60 24.66
C LEU A 1002 -19.35 -20.99 26.10
N ASP A 1003 -19.68 -20.01 26.96
CA ASP A 1003 -20.22 -20.27 28.30
C ASP A 1003 -21.51 -21.10 28.24
N MET A 1004 -22.48 -20.73 27.39
CA MET A 1004 -23.70 -21.51 27.21
C MET A 1004 -23.42 -22.93 26.73
N TRP A 1005 -22.48 -23.10 25.81
CA TRP A 1005 -22.12 -24.43 25.30
C TRP A 1005 -21.45 -25.27 26.38
N ILE A 1006 -20.56 -24.69 27.19
CA ILE A 1006 -19.96 -25.39 28.33
C ILE A 1006 -21.04 -25.84 29.32
N ASP A 1007 -22.05 -24.99 29.59
CA ASP A 1007 -23.15 -25.32 30.49
C ASP A 1007 -24.03 -26.46 29.95
N ILE A 1008 -24.31 -26.48 28.64
CA ILE A 1008 -25.01 -27.58 27.97
C ILE A 1008 -24.22 -28.88 28.13
N ILE A 1009 -22.93 -28.86 27.80
CA ILE A 1009 -22.07 -30.05 27.83
C ILE A 1009 -21.92 -30.58 29.27
N LYS A 1010 -21.87 -29.71 30.28
CA LYS A 1010 -21.89 -30.14 31.69
C LYS A 1010 -23.21 -30.81 32.10
N GLN A 1011 -24.34 -30.32 31.61
CA GLN A 1011 -25.67 -30.87 31.90
C GLN A 1011 -26.00 -32.15 31.12
N VAL A 1012 -25.28 -32.44 30.04
CA VAL A 1012 -25.41 -33.68 29.25
C VAL A 1012 -24.10 -34.47 29.35
N PRO A 1013 -23.86 -35.29 30.40
CA PRO A 1013 -22.52 -35.83 30.70
C PRO A 1013 -21.92 -36.71 29.61
N ASN A 1014 -22.74 -37.45 28.87
CA ASN A 1014 -22.31 -38.28 27.75
C ASN A 1014 -22.49 -37.53 26.42
N SER A 1015 -21.79 -36.41 26.27
CA SER A 1015 -21.79 -35.60 25.04
C SER A 1015 -20.43 -34.97 24.75
N VAL A 1016 -20.24 -34.59 23.49
CA VAL A 1016 -19.07 -33.85 23.00
C VAL A 1016 -19.50 -32.63 22.19
N LEU A 1017 -18.67 -31.61 22.20
CA LEU A 1017 -18.78 -30.41 21.36
C LEU A 1017 -17.80 -30.53 20.19
N TRP A 1018 -18.31 -30.51 18.96
CA TRP A 1018 -17.54 -30.67 17.74
C TRP A 1018 -17.47 -29.37 16.94
N LEU A 1019 -16.28 -28.78 16.88
CA LEU A 1019 -16.02 -27.46 16.29
C LEU A 1019 -15.19 -27.55 15.02
N LEU A 1020 -15.29 -26.50 14.20
CA LEU A 1020 -14.43 -26.32 13.04
C LEU A 1020 -13.08 -25.71 13.44
N ARG A 1021 -12.00 -26.34 13.02
CA ARG A 1021 -10.63 -25.81 13.18
C ARG A 1021 -10.35 -24.73 12.14
N PHE A 1022 -10.96 -23.55 12.30
CA PHE A 1022 -10.78 -22.46 11.34
C PHE A 1022 -10.93 -21.04 11.96
N PRO A 1023 -9.83 -20.27 12.06
CA PRO A 1023 -8.45 -20.67 11.76
C PRO A 1023 -7.90 -21.65 12.80
N TYR A 1024 -6.88 -22.42 12.40
CA TYR A 1024 -6.15 -23.35 13.28
C TYR A 1024 -5.69 -22.71 14.60
N HIS A 1025 -5.20 -21.47 14.54
CA HIS A 1025 -4.67 -20.75 15.69
C HIS A 1025 -5.69 -20.50 16.82
N GLY A 1026 -7.00 -20.58 16.54
CA GLY A 1026 -8.03 -20.39 17.57
C GLY A 1026 -8.29 -21.61 18.45
N GLU A 1027 -7.90 -22.82 18.02
CA GLU A 1027 -8.18 -24.07 18.75
C GLU A 1027 -7.61 -24.04 20.17
N ALA A 1028 -6.34 -23.66 20.33
CA ALA A 1028 -5.69 -23.64 21.64
C ALA A 1028 -6.39 -22.67 22.61
N ASN A 1029 -6.83 -21.52 22.13
CA ASN A 1029 -7.52 -20.52 22.95
C ASN A 1029 -8.90 -20.99 23.39
N VAL A 1030 -9.67 -21.60 22.48
CA VAL A 1030 -10.98 -22.21 22.81
C VAL A 1030 -10.81 -23.34 23.81
N MET A 1031 -9.82 -24.22 23.61
CA MET A 1031 -9.51 -25.31 24.53
C MET A 1031 -9.13 -24.80 25.92
N GLN A 1032 -8.28 -23.78 26.00
CA GLN A 1032 -7.89 -23.15 27.27
C GLN A 1032 -9.10 -22.54 27.98
N TYR A 1033 -9.93 -21.80 27.27
CA TYR A 1033 -11.13 -21.19 27.84
C TYR A 1033 -12.12 -22.23 28.42
N CYS A 1034 -12.28 -23.36 27.73
CA CYS A 1034 -13.06 -24.51 28.21
C CYS A 1034 -12.44 -25.14 29.48
N MET A 1035 -11.13 -25.35 29.50
CA MET A 1035 -10.41 -25.90 30.65
C MET A 1035 -10.52 -25.01 31.89
N ASP A 1036 -10.38 -23.69 31.71
CA ASP A 1036 -10.49 -22.71 32.81
C ASP A 1036 -11.88 -22.71 33.46
N ARG A 1037 -12.89 -23.21 32.73
CA ARG A 1037 -14.28 -23.39 33.21
C ARG A 1037 -14.58 -24.82 33.64
N GLY A 1038 -13.59 -25.69 33.74
CA GLY A 1038 -13.71 -27.05 34.24
C GLY A 1038 -14.36 -28.03 33.28
N LEU A 1039 -14.29 -27.79 31.97
CA LEU A 1039 -14.69 -28.78 30.96
C LEU A 1039 -13.51 -29.68 30.59
N ASP A 1040 -13.69 -31.00 30.58
CA ASP A 1040 -12.66 -31.96 30.15
C ASP A 1040 -12.32 -31.72 28.66
N PRO A 1041 -11.03 -31.48 28.32
CA PRO A 1041 -10.55 -31.33 26.95
C PRO A 1041 -11.03 -32.41 25.98
N LYS A 1042 -11.19 -33.67 26.44
CA LYS A 1042 -11.64 -34.77 25.60
C LYS A 1042 -13.07 -34.61 25.08
N ARG A 1043 -13.85 -33.70 25.70
CA ARG A 1043 -15.23 -33.39 25.32
C ARG A 1043 -15.34 -32.25 24.31
N VAL A 1044 -14.23 -31.64 23.92
CA VAL A 1044 -14.17 -30.63 22.85
C VAL A 1044 -13.31 -31.18 21.73
N MET A 1045 -13.91 -31.32 20.56
CA MET A 1045 -13.31 -31.98 19.40
C MET A 1045 -13.26 -31.01 18.24
N PHE A 1046 -12.19 -31.10 17.45
CA PHE A 1046 -11.98 -30.23 16.29
C PHE A 1046 -11.70 -31.05 15.04
N SER A 1047 -12.36 -30.70 13.94
CA SER A 1047 -12.03 -31.20 12.61
C SER A 1047 -11.58 -30.08 11.68
N ASN A 1048 -10.72 -30.43 10.74
CA ASN A 1048 -10.25 -29.50 9.72
C ASN A 1048 -11.40 -29.01 8.83
N VAL A 1049 -11.16 -27.89 8.14
CA VAL A 1049 -12.00 -27.47 7.02
C VAL A 1049 -12.01 -28.58 5.98
N ALA A 1050 -13.21 -29.00 5.61
CA ALA A 1050 -13.44 -29.97 4.56
C ALA A 1050 -13.89 -29.25 3.29
N VAL A 1051 -13.72 -29.91 2.14
CA VAL A 1051 -14.33 -29.47 0.88
C VAL A 1051 -15.87 -29.50 1.01
N LYS A 1052 -16.54 -28.68 0.20
CA LYS A 1052 -17.95 -28.32 0.41
C LYS A 1052 -18.88 -29.53 0.57
N GLU A 1053 -18.74 -30.56 -0.27
CA GLU A 1053 -19.57 -31.77 -0.19
C GLU A 1053 -19.38 -32.52 1.13
N GLU A 1054 -18.13 -32.76 1.54
CA GLU A 1054 -17.80 -33.46 2.78
C GLU A 1054 -18.23 -32.63 4.00
N HIS A 1055 -18.02 -31.31 3.96
CA HIS A 1055 -18.44 -30.37 5.00
C HIS A 1055 -19.94 -30.48 5.29
N VAL A 1056 -20.77 -30.51 4.24
CA VAL A 1056 -22.22 -30.70 4.40
C VAL A 1056 -22.50 -32.14 4.81
N ARG A 1057 -22.03 -33.15 4.07
CA ARG A 1057 -22.34 -34.57 4.31
C ARG A 1057 -22.03 -35.02 5.73
N ARG A 1058 -20.90 -34.58 6.32
CA ARG A 1058 -20.50 -34.96 7.69
C ARG A 1058 -21.41 -34.37 8.77
N GLY A 1059 -22.20 -33.35 8.47
CA GLY A 1059 -23.21 -32.82 9.38
C GLY A 1059 -24.23 -33.88 9.81
N GLN A 1060 -24.47 -34.92 8.98
CA GLN A 1060 -25.32 -36.06 9.34
C GLN A 1060 -24.84 -36.85 10.56
N LEU A 1061 -23.56 -36.70 10.96
CA LEU A 1061 -23.00 -37.37 12.12
C LEU A 1061 -23.28 -36.65 13.45
N ALA A 1062 -23.70 -35.39 13.38
CA ALA A 1062 -24.08 -34.60 14.54
C ALA A 1062 -25.53 -34.89 14.94
N ASP A 1063 -25.79 -34.82 16.25
CA ASP A 1063 -27.13 -34.97 16.79
C ASP A 1063 -27.86 -33.63 16.79
N VAL A 1064 -27.16 -32.55 17.19
CA VAL A 1064 -27.69 -31.19 17.29
C VAL A 1064 -26.62 -30.18 16.89
N CYS A 1065 -26.98 -29.14 16.15
CA CYS A 1065 -26.14 -27.97 15.90
C CYS A 1065 -26.48 -26.86 16.89
N LEU A 1066 -25.44 -26.28 17.51
CA LEU A 1066 -25.54 -25.14 18.40
C LEU A 1066 -25.14 -23.90 17.61
N ASP A 1067 -26.10 -23.10 17.15
CA ASP A 1067 -25.82 -21.87 16.40
C ASP A 1067 -25.21 -20.77 17.29
N THR A 1068 -24.45 -19.86 16.69
CA THR A 1068 -23.81 -18.71 17.34
C THR A 1068 -24.77 -17.50 17.38
N PRO A 1069 -25.24 -17.04 18.56
CA PRO A 1069 -26.16 -15.89 18.63
C PRO A 1069 -25.56 -14.57 18.17
N LEU A 1070 -24.26 -14.34 18.40
CA LEU A 1070 -23.58 -13.09 18.00
C LEU A 1070 -23.71 -12.83 16.48
N CYS A 1071 -23.46 -13.88 15.70
CA CYS A 1071 -23.58 -13.89 14.24
C CYS A 1071 -23.92 -15.33 13.85
N ASN A 1072 -25.07 -15.57 13.24
CA ASN A 1072 -25.52 -16.93 12.99
C ASN A 1072 -24.71 -17.64 11.90
N GLY A 1073 -24.86 -18.97 11.84
CA GLY A 1073 -24.62 -19.75 10.64
C GLY A 1073 -25.59 -19.34 9.53
N HIS A 1074 -25.10 -18.60 8.55
CA HIS A 1074 -25.88 -18.23 7.35
C HIS A 1074 -25.89 -19.43 6.39
N THR A 1075 -24.89 -19.52 5.50
CA THR A 1075 -24.67 -20.72 4.67
C THR A 1075 -24.50 -21.97 5.52
N THR A 1076 -23.76 -21.89 6.64
CA THR A 1076 -23.56 -23.01 7.56
C THR A 1076 -24.88 -23.50 8.18
N GLY A 1077 -25.85 -22.61 8.42
CA GLY A 1077 -27.18 -23.00 8.87
C GLY A 1077 -27.89 -23.85 7.82
N MET A 1078 -27.89 -23.41 6.57
CA MET A 1078 -28.43 -24.17 5.44
C MET A 1078 -27.72 -25.52 5.26
N ASP A 1079 -26.39 -25.53 5.37
CA ASP A 1079 -25.57 -26.74 5.27
C ASP A 1079 -25.99 -27.79 6.29
N VAL A 1080 -26.13 -27.41 7.57
CA VAL A 1080 -26.54 -28.32 8.64
C VAL A 1080 -27.99 -28.76 8.47
N LEU A 1081 -28.92 -27.85 8.18
CA LEU A 1081 -30.34 -28.18 8.02
C LEU A 1081 -30.58 -29.14 6.86
N TRP A 1082 -29.79 -29.04 5.77
CA TRP A 1082 -29.87 -29.96 4.63
C TRP A 1082 -29.54 -31.42 5.01
N THR A 1083 -28.77 -31.64 6.08
CA THR A 1083 -28.44 -32.98 6.59
C THR A 1083 -29.53 -33.60 7.46
N GLY A 1084 -30.60 -32.86 7.76
CA GLY A 1084 -31.60 -33.26 8.75
C GLY A 1084 -31.17 -33.04 10.20
N THR A 1085 -30.09 -32.29 10.43
CA THR A 1085 -29.59 -32.02 11.78
C THR A 1085 -30.31 -30.79 12.36
N PRO A 1086 -30.99 -30.92 13.51
CA PRO A 1086 -31.64 -29.81 14.21
C PRO A 1086 -30.63 -28.74 14.60
N MET A 1087 -31.01 -27.46 14.49
CA MET A 1087 -30.18 -26.34 14.88
C MET A 1087 -30.90 -25.50 15.94
N VAL A 1088 -30.26 -25.26 17.07
CA VAL A 1088 -30.76 -24.37 18.14
C VAL A 1088 -30.14 -22.99 17.95
N THR A 1089 -30.96 -21.95 17.91
CA THR A 1089 -30.51 -20.55 17.76
C THR A 1089 -31.20 -19.63 18.76
N MET A 1090 -30.65 -18.43 18.93
CA MET A 1090 -31.23 -17.36 19.74
C MET A 1090 -31.08 -16.05 18.98
N PRO A 1091 -32.17 -15.45 18.46
CA PRO A 1091 -32.07 -14.22 17.70
C PRO A 1091 -31.71 -13.05 18.61
N MET A 1092 -30.70 -12.28 18.23
CA MET A 1092 -30.43 -10.98 18.82
C MET A 1092 -31.06 -9.87 17.94
N GLU A 1093 -30.46 -8.67 17.91
CA GLU A 1093 -31.04 -7.52 17.21
C GLU A 1093 -30.51 -7.32 15.79
N THR A 1094 -29.27 -7.72 15.48
CA THR A 1094 -28.68 -7.47 14.16
C THR A 1094 -29.24 -8.43 13.11
N LEU A 1095 -29.29 -8.02 11.83
CA LEU A 1095 -29.64 -8.91 10.72
C LEU A 1095 -28.88 -10.24 10.81
N ALA A 1096 -27.55 -10.14 10.96
CA ALA A 1096 -26.65 -11.29 11.01
C ALA A 1096 -26.93 -12.26 12.17
N SER A 1097 -27.53 -11.79 13.27
CA SER A 1097 -27.91 -12.59 14.44
C SER A 1097 -29.32 -13.20 14.36
N ARG A 1098 -30.07 -12.94 13.29
CA ARG A 1098 -31.48 -13.37 13.14
C ARG A 1098 -31.73 -14.31 11.97
N VAL A 1099 -30.73 -14.50 11.09
CA VAL A 1099 -30.84 -15.35 9.89
C VAL A 1099 -31.22 -16.79 10.23
N ALA A 1100 -30.58 -17.41 11.24
CA ALA A 1100 -30.89 -18.79 11.60
C ALA A 1100 -32.33 -18.95 12.13
N SER A 1101 -32.85 -17.94 12.83
CA SER A 1101 -34.25 -17.95 13.28
C SER A 1101 -35.21 -17.87 12.10
N SER A 1102 -34.90 -17.06 11.09
CA SER A 1102 -35.66 -16.97 9.85
C SER A 1102 -35.64 -18.29 9.07
N GLN A 1103 -34.47 -18.94 8.97
CA GLN A 1103 -34.33 -20.26 8.35
C GLN A 1103 -35.20 -21.32 9.06
N LEU A 1104 -35.15 -21.39 10.40
CA LEU A 1104 -35.92 -22.37 11.18
C LEU A 1104 -37.43 -22.15 11.10
N LEU A 1105 -37.88 -20.88 11.08
CA LEU A 1105 -39.30 -20.56 10.91
C LEU A 1105 -39.79 -20.88 9.49
N ALA A 1106 -39.00 -20.58 8.46
CA ALA A 1106 -39.31 -20.98 7.09
C ALA A 1106 -39.32 -22.52 6.90
N LEU A 1107 -38.50 -23.23 7.67
CA LEU A 1107 -38.49 -24.70 7.73
C LEU A 1107 -39.67 -25.29 8.51
N GLY A 1108 -40.34 -24.51 9.37
CA GLY A 1108 -41.47 -24.97 10.20
C GLY A 1108 -41.07 -25.61 11.53
N VAL A 1109 -39.88 -25.31 12.04
CA VAL A 1109 -39.32 -25.84 13.30
C VAL A 1109 -38.99 -24.72 14.31
N GLY A 1110 -39.94 -23.79 14.48
CA GLY A 1110 -39.80 -22.62 15.35
C GLY A 1110 -39.56 -22.95 16.83
N GLU A 1111 -39.88 -24.17 17.28
CA GLU A 1111 -39.57 -24.65 18.64
C GLU A 1111 -38.08 -24.74 18.97
N LEU A 1112 -37.19 -24.56 17.97
CA LEU A 1112 -35.74 -24.50 18.14
C LEU A 1112 -35.17 -23.07 18.23
N VAL A 1113 -36.05 -22.06 18.22
CA VAL A 1113 -35.69 -20.64 18.36
C VAL A 1113 -35.89 -20.22 19.81
N ALA A 1114 -34.80 -20.10 20.57
CA ALA A 1114 -34.83 -19.64 21.94
C ALA A 1114 -34.99 -18.12 22.03
N LYS A 1115 -35.71 -17.62 23.04
CA LYS A 1115 -35.87 -16.18 23.32
C LYS A 1115 -34.83 -15.66 24.31
N THR A 1116 -34.24 -16.56 25.10
CA THR A 1116 -33.29 -16.24 26.17
C THR A 1116 -32.14 -17.25 26.19
N ARG A 1117 -31.06 -16.91 26.90
CA ARG A 1117 -29.90 -17.81 27.07
C ARG A 1117 -30.30 -19.07 27.81
N GLU A 1118 -31.14 -18.93 28.82
CA GLU A 1118 -31.67 -20.02 29.63
C GLU A 1118 -32.51 -20.98 28.78
N GLU A 1119 -33.35 -20.44 27.89
CA GLU A 1119 -34.13 -21.24 26.95
C GLU A 1119 -33.26 -21.93 25.91
N TYR A 1120 -32.22 -21.27 25.39
CA TYR A 1120 -31.24 -21.88 24.47
C TYR A 1120 -30.58 -23.10 25.10
N VAL A 1121 -30.09 -22.96 26.34
CA VAL A 1121 -29.50 -24.07 27.10
C VAL A 1121 -30.54 -25.15 27.36
N SER A 1122 -31.76 -24.79 27.79
CA SER A 1122 -32.82 -25.75 28.08
C SER A 1122 -33.23 -26.58 26.86
N ILE A 1123 -33.40 -25.96 25.68
CA ILE A 1123 -33.72 -26.65 24.43
C ILE A 1123 -32.58 -27.61 24.07
N ALA A 1124 -31.34 -27.13 24.08
CA ALA A 1124 -30.18 -27.95 23.74
C ALA A 1124 -30.00 -29.13 24.70
N VAL A 1125 -30.15 -28.93 26.02
CA VAL A 1125 -30.08 -29.99 27.03
C VAL A 1125 -31.19 -31.01 26.82
N ARG A 1126 -32.44 -30.57 26.59
CA ARG A 1126 -33.56 -31.48 26.33
C ARG A 1126 -33.27 -32.37 25.11
N LEU A 1127 -32.76 -31.80 24.02
CA LEU A 1127 -32.35 -32.57 22.84
C LEU A 1127 -31.20 -33.56 23.13
N GLY A 1128 -30.35 -33.28 24.12
CA GLY A 1128 -29.28 -34.20 24.53
C GLY A 1128 -29.69 -35.29 25.52
N THR A 1129 -30.78 -35.08 26.28
CA THR A 1129 -31.21 -36.02 27.33
C THR A 1129 -32.46 -36.83 26.97
N ASP A 1130 -33.35 -36.28 26.15
CA ASP A 1130 -34.61 -36.91 25.72
C ASP A 1130 -34.47 -37.48 24.30
N ARG A 1131 -34.17 -38.79 24.22
CA ARG A 1131 -33.90 -39.48 22.95
C ARG A 1131 -35.11 -39.52 22.01
N GLU A 1132 -36.33 -39.65 22.54
CA GLU A 1132 -37.53 -39.68 21.70
C GLU A 1132 -37.83 -38.29 21.16
N HIS A 1133 -37.65 -37.24 21.98
CA HIS A 1133 -37.78 -35.87 21.51
C HIS A 1133 -36.75 -35.54 20.43
N LEU A 1134 -35.47 -35.88 20.64
CA LEU A 1134 -34.43 -35.70 19.63
C LEU A 1134 -34.79 -36.42 18.32
N ALA A 1135 -35.19 -37.69 18.40
CA ALA A 1135 -35.54 -38.47 17.22
C ALA A 1135 -36.75 -37.88 16.47
N SER A 1136 -37.75 -37.37 17.20
CA SER A 1136 -38.92 -36.68 16.62
C SER A 1136 -38.52 -35.39 15.90
N ILE A 1137 -37.71 -34.54 16.53
CA ILE A 1137 -37.26 -33.28 15.92
C ILE A 1137 -36.36 -33.55 14.71
N ARG A 1138 -35.46 -34.53 14.77
CA ARG A 1138 -34.64 -34.97 13.62
C ARG A 1138 -35.50 -35.44 12.45
N ALA A 1139 -36.53 -36.25 12.71
CA ALA A 1139 -37.48 -36.68 11.67
C ALA A 1139 -38.22 -35.47 11.05
N LYS A 1140 -38.65 -34.52 11.89
CA LYS A 1140 -39.30 -33.28 11.44
C LYS A 1140 -38.39 -32.45 10.51
N VAL A 1141 -37.14 -32.19 10.92
CA VAL A 1141 -36.15 -31.44 10.11
C VAL A 1141 -35.82 -32.18 8.81
N TRP A 1142 -35.61 -33.50 8.88
CA TRP A 1142 -35.31 -34.34 7.72
C TRP A 1142 -36.40 -34.30 6.65
N MET A 1143 -37.67 -34.31 7.06
CA MET A 1143 -38.81 -34.17 6.15
C MET A 1143 -38.96 -32.73 5.65
N ALA A 1144 -38.88 -31.76 6.55
CA ALA A 1144 -39.13 -30.36 6.24
C ALA A 1144 -38.17 -29.78 5.20
N ARG A 1145 -36.92 -30.26 5.12
CA ARG A 1145 -35.94 -29.73 4.16
C ARG A 1145 -36.35 -29.93 2.69
N THR A 1146 -37.20 -30.91 2.38
CA THR A 1146 -37.69 -31.20 1.02
C THR A 1146 -39.14 -30.77 0.79
N THR A 1147 -39.93 -30.60 1.85
CA THR A 1147 -41.35 -30.21 1.75
C THR A 1147 -41.61 -28.73 2.05
N SER A 1148 -40.74 -28.06 2.79
CA SER A 1148 -40.83 -26.62 3.08
C SER A 1148 -40.34 -25.76 1.92
N THR A 1149 -40.44 -24.44 2.08
CA THR A 1149 -39.98 -23.46 1.09
C THR A 1149 -38.48 -23.17 1.18
N LEU A 1150 -37.79 -23.55 2.26
CA LEU A 1150 -36.42 -23.11 2.56
C LEU A 1150 -35.39 -23.51 1.48
N PHE A 1151 -35.52 -24.69 0.88
CA PHE A 1151 -34.64 -25.19 -0.19
C PHE A 1151 -35.36 -25.28 -1.55
N ASN A 1152 -36.56 -24.70 -1.66
CA ASN A 1152 -37.33 -24.70 -2.90
C ASN A 1152 -36.98 -23.47 -3.75
N VAL A 1153 -35.89 -23.58 -4.51
CA VAL A 1153 -35.36 -22.50 -5.37
C VAL A 1153 -36.41 -22.01 -6.37
N LYS A 1154 -37.25 -22.90 -6.91
CA LYS A 1154 -38.30 -22.53 -7.88
C LYS A 1154 -39.37 -21.64 -7.24
N GLN A 1155 -39.90 -22.02 -6.08
CA GLN A 1155 -40.87 -21.20 -5.35
C GLN A 1155 -40.25 -19.86 -4.93
N TYR A 1156 -39.01 -19.90 -4.40
CA TYR A 1156 -38.28 -18.69 -4.03
C TYR A 1156 -38.14 -17.72 -5.21
N CYS A 1157 -37.85 -18.24 -6.40
CA CYS A 1157 -37.75 -17.44 -7.62
C CYS A 1157 -39.09 -16.79 -8.00
N THR A 1158 -40.20 -17.52 -7.92
CA THR A 1158 -41.54 -16.94 -8.11
C THR A 1158 -41.85 -15.84 -7.09
N ASP A 1159 -41.46 -16.04 -5.83
CA ASP A 1159 -41.70 -15.07 -4.75
C ASP A 1159 -40.88 -13.79 -4.93
N ILE A 1160 -39.61 -13.89 -5.33
CA ILE A 1160 -38.75 -12.73 -5.56
C ILE A 1160 -39.15 -11.97 -6.83
N GLU A 1161 -39.63 -12.65 -7.87
CA GLU A 1161 -40.22 -12.02 -9.05
C GLU A 1161 -41.44 -11.17 -8.70
N ASN A 1162 -42.35 -11.72 -7.88
CA ASN A 1162 -43.49 -10.95 -7.38
C ASN A 1162 -43.04 -9.69 -6.63
N LEU A 1163 -41.96 -9.80 -5.85
CA LEU A 1163 -41.38 -8.66 -5.14
C LEU A 1163 -40.77 -7.62 -6.10
N PHE A 1164 -40.04 -8.05 -7.12
CA PHE A 1164 -39.52 -7.19 -8.19
C PHE A 1164 -40.64 -6.45 -8.92
N TYR A 1165 -41.74 -7.12 -9.25
CA TYR A 1165 -42.90 -6.47 -9.85
C TYR A 1165 -43.56 -5.45 -8.92
N LYS A 1166 -43.62 -5.70 -7.61
CA LYS A 1166 -44.10 -4.70 -6.64
C LYS A 1166 -43.20 -3.47 -6.62
N MET A 1167 -41.88 -3.64 -6.61
CA MET A 1167 -40.92 -2.53 -6.70
C MET A 1167 -41.10 -1.74 -7.99
N TRP A 1168 -41.17 -2.43 -9.13
CA TRP A 1168 -41.33 -1.80 -10.44
C TRP A 1168 -42.66 -1.05 -10.57
N ARG A 1169 -43.79 -1.64 -10.16
CA ARG A 1169 -45.10 -0.97 -10.22
C ARG A 1169 -45.13 0.33 -9.43
N ARG A 1170 -44.46 0.39 -8.27
CA ARG A 1170 -44.35 1.64 -7.50
C ARG A 1170 -43.58 2.71 -8.27
N TYR A 1171 -42.44 2.33 -8.87
CA TYR A 1171 -41.62 3.22 -9.70
C TYR A 1171 -42.37 3.69 -10.96
N GLU A 1172 -43.06 2.79 -11.65
CA GLU A 1172 -43.92 3.06 -12.80
C GLU A 1172 -44.99 4.11 -12.47
N GLN A 1173 -45.63 3.99 -11.29
CA GLN A 1173 -46.60 4.95 -10.77
C GLN A 1173 -45.99 6.27 -10.26
N GLY A 1174 -44.67 6.39 -10.23
CA GLY A 1174 -43.96 7.55 -9.71
C GLY A 1174 -44.07 7.73 -8.19
N LEU A 1175 -44.36 6.66 -7.46
CA LEU A 1175 -44.37 6.66 -6.00
C LEU A 1175 -42.96 6.68 -5.44
N GLU A 1176 -42.78 7.29 -4.26
CA GLU A 1176 -41.52 7.22 -3.53
C GLU A 1176 -41.20 5.79 -3.08
N VAL A 1177 -39.91 5.52 -2.88
CA VAL A 1177 -39.41 4.26 -2.33
C VAL A 1177 -39.93 4.12 -0.89
N ASP A 1178 -40.67 3.05 -0.60
CA ASP A 1178 -41.22 2.80 0.73
C ASP A 1178 -41.26 1.30 1.05
N HIS A 1179 -41.41 0.93 2.32
CA HIS A 1179 -41.43 -0.45 2.76
C HIS A 1179 -42.48 -1.30 2.00
N ILE A 1180 -42.08 -2.50 1.55
CA ILE A 1180 -42.97 -3.48 0.91
C ILE A 1180 -43.12 -4.65 1.87
N THR A 1181 -44.21 -4.67 2.62
CA THR A 1181 -44.39 -5.60 3.76
C THR A 1181 -45.69 -6.39 3.73
N ASP A 1182 -46.48 -6.31 2.65
CA ASP A 1182 -47.83 -6.90 2.57
C ASP A 1182 -47.86 -8.40 2.92
N GLY A 1183 -48.22 -8.66 4.18
CA GLY A 1183 -48.36 -9.97 4.83
C GLY A 1183 -48.53 -9.78 6.35
N ASN A 1184 -49.78 -9.86 6.84
CA ASN A 1184 -50.19 -9.92 8.26
C ASN A 1184 -49.21 -9.31 9.29
N ALA A 1185 -49.09 -7.99 9.30
CA ALA A 1185 -48.32 -7.24 10.30
C ALA A 1185 -48.81 -7.42 11.77
N GLU A 1186 -49.92 -8.14 11.99
CA GLU A 1186 -50.50 -8.35 13.33
C GLU A 1186 -50.13 -9.69 13.98
N SER A 1187 -49.40 -10.61 13.32
CA SER A 1187 -49.09 -11.93 13.92
C SER A 1187 -47.62 -12.22 14.23
N ALA A 1188 -46.71 -11.28 14.00
CA ALA A 1188 -45.26 -11.46 14.18
C ALA A 1188 -44.69 -11.02 15.55
N ASP A 1189 -45.54 -10.67 16.52
CA ASP A 1189 -45.14 -10.35 17.90
C ASP A 1189 -45.04 -11.59 18.82
N VAL A 1190 -44.58 -12.74 18.29
CA VAL A 1190 -44.36 -13.97 19.07
C VAL A 1190 -42.89 -14.24 19.30
#